data_AF-A0AAE1NIG4-F1
#
_entry.id   AF-A0AAE1NIG4-F1
#
_cell.length_a   1.000
_cell.length_b   1.000
_cell.length_c   1.000
_cell.angle_alpha   90.00
_cell.angle_beta   90.00
_cell.angle_gamma   90.00
#
_symmetry.space_group_name_H-M   'P 1'
#
loop_
_entity.id
_entity.type
_entity.pdbx_description
1 polymer ?
#
loop_
_entity_poly.entity_id
_entity_poly.type
_entity_poly.pdbx_seq_one_letter_code
_entity_poly.pdbx_strand_id
1 'polypeptide(L)'
;MDEVPVNRTEIGGLFDHRPVTAAGSIDRPGTRGSVGGAARPSSRPAGATDRTEMRQMSSYGDRPSTRQAITPQADGSSRPTTSGRPVTARPVSAALRNAPGTASRLLSTASLQRPGTRTGVATGIGFNTPINVVDRPITQQGLSGMKTSSRGPQRQVQDKSYFLGLLRTKMSEVVNEVGRLTTEMESMKQEQSTFLTYDKRVKEMAQELTELQGTLADYNLMVDLLNTDTEKGEVDAETREVAEENKQDEQELDALFSRKQHLQATAVQLETEIQEERHMGESMVAGMEPNLRQRYVELQSQNTSLLQHLDHNQHEIDTIDTRVATLEDELATSKVKQEAVGLYERLQELEEKRTEIQAENHKRGTPKEERERLLLQVKEDNAEIATMDRQVSEVQEQMRQLTDELHQLDQELEENQSERSQKYRELRKREETIDQFLAGFEVTQAEELSRLDIMEENNVDILEKLSTHLAHFKHLPSTNEFDVMRSDLAFKEGELEKSKFTEQGLKNQNLNLQSNLQKIEALESKVQKELVELKERLATMDEEMVEFSDVAGLRARAEDRRRQLAADREQLEARMVAASLNIKEGKAAVASLKSQLQENETHAQLAALEKKWAHLEQTNFTLREVVAQRKAESNYLPTKVVTRASRKLNQAKNYKPARSSSD
;
A
#
# COMPACT_ATOMS: atom_id res chain seq x y z
N MET A 1 9.71 62.04 6.39
CA MET A 1 10.95 62.74 6.72
C MET A 1 11.40 62.16 8.03
N ASP A 2 12.41 61.31 8.14
CA ASP A 2 13.53 60.94 7.27
C ASP A 2 13.90 59.49 7.64
N GLU A 3 13.97 58.57 6.69
CA GLU A 3 15.18 58.22 5.90
C GLU A 3 16.28 57.48 6.69
N VAL A 4 16.39 56.21 6.29
CA VAL A 4 17.47 55.21 6.37
C VAL A 4 18.80 55.79 5.81
N PRO A 5 20.01 55.38 6.28
CA PRO A 5 20.82 54.34 5.59
C PRO A 5 21.66 53.45 6.53
N VAL A 6 21.70 52.12 6.35
CA VAL A 6 22.51 51.30 5.41
C VAL A 6 24.02 51.38 5.65
N ASN A 7 24.61 50.23 6.06
CA ASN A 7 25.77 49.70 5.36
C ASN A 7 25.87 48.16 5.46
N ARG A 8 25.86 47.54 4.28
CA ARG A 8 26.19 46.14 3.96
C ARG A 8 27.69 46.04 3.67
N THR A 9 28.29 44.88 3.95
CA THR A 9 29.22 44.05 3.13
C THR A 9 30.07 43.19 4.10
N GLU A 10 30.45 41.93 3.86
CA GLU A 10 30.07 40.86 2.93
C GLU A 10 30.94 39.61 3.31
N ILE A 11 30.47 38.41 2.93
CA ILE A 11 31.23 37.17 2.63
C ILE A 11 31.57 36.17 3.77
N GLY A 12 30.95 34.97 3.68
CA GLY A 12 31.72 33.72 3.64
C GLY A 12 31.17 32.47 4.38
N GLY A 13 30.55 31.53 3.63
CA GLY A 13 30.63 30.06 3.86
C GLY A 13 29.58 29.42 4.79
N LEU A 14 28.54 28.76 4.24
CA LEU A 14 28.42 27.30 4.01
C LEU A 14 28.40 26.43 5.29
N PHE A 15 27.25 25.83 5.64
CA PHE A 15 26.96 24.38 5.49
C PHE A 15 25.57 24.02 6.05
N ASP A 16 24.92 23.09 5.34
CA ASP A 16 23.59 22.51 5.56
C ASP A 16 23.42 21.72 6.86
N HIS A 17 22.24 21.77 7.48
CA HIS A 17 21.65 20.62 8.19
C HIS A 17 20.11 20.62 8.11
N ARG A 18 19.57 19.64 7.38
CA ARG A 18 18.18 19.15 7.47
C ARG A 18 17.99 18.33 8.76
N PRO A 19 16.80 18.36 9.40
CA PRO A 19 16.49 17.50 10.54
C PRO A 19 16.00 16.11 10.08
N VAL A 20 16.59 15.07 10.68
CA VAL A 20 16.21 13.66 10.50
C VAL A 20 15.22 13.25 11.58
N THR A 21 14.18 12.56 11.13
CA THR A 21 13.07 11.93 11.85
C THR A 21 13.56 10.81 12.78
N ALA A 22 13.15 10.86 14.05
CA ALA A 22 13.37 9.79 15.03
C ALA A 22 12.19 8.81 15.02
N ALA A 23 12.47 7.55 14.70
CA ALA A 23 11.55 6.43 14.81
C ALA A 23 11.65 5.79 16.21
N GLY A 24 10.53 5.68 16.90
CA GLY A 24 10.39 5.01 18.20
C GLY A 24 10.27 3.49 18.02
N SER A 25 11.12 2.74 18.73
CA SER A 25 11.11 1.28 18.80
C SER A 25 10.09 0.80 19.82
N ILE A 26 9.20 -0.09 19.37
CA ILE A 26 8.18 -0.79 20.15
C ILE A 26 8.81 -2.05 20.78
N ASP A 27 8.67 -2.17 22.10
CA ASP A 27 9.00 -3.36 22.89
C ASP A 27 8.10 -4.56 22.54
N ARG A 28 8.70 -5.76 22.42
CA ARG A 28 7.98 -7.03 22.48
C ARG A 28 8.67 -7.99 23.46
N PRO A 29 7.92 -8.71 24.33
CA PRO A 29 8.50 -9.55 25.37
C PRO A 29 8.90 -10.93 24.84
N GLY A 30 10.06 -11.41 25.30
CA GLY A 30 10.60 -12.73 25.03
C GLY A 30 9.97 -13.82 25.91
N THR A 31 9.57 -14.91 25.27
CA THR A 31 9.17 -16.16 25.94
C THR A 31 10.32 -17.16 25.92
N ARG A 32 10.69 -17.67 27.10
CA ARG A 32 11.75 -18.66 27.31
C ARG A 32 11.15 -19.93 27.92
N GLY A 33 11.29 -21.05 27.19
CA GLY A 33 11.61 -22.38 27.74
C GLY A 33 10.46 -23.36 28.04
N SER A 34 10.46 -24.53 27.39
CA SER A 34 10.92 -25.79 28.03
C SER A 34 10.80 -27.03 27.12
N VAL A 35 11.97 -27.58 26.76
CA VAL A 35 12.46 -28.98 26.75
C VAL A 35 11.51 -30.18 26.57
N GLY A 36 11.87 -31.06 25.62
CA GLY A 36 11.58 -32.51 25.55
C GLY A 36 11.24 -32.92 24.12
N GLY A 37 12.01 -33.69 23.34
CA GLY A 37 12.66 -34.98 23.60
C GLY A 37 12.85 -35.66 22.23
N ALA A 38 13.88 -36.50 22.12
CA ALA A 38 14.50 -36.98 20.88
C ALA A 38 13.67 -37.93 20.00
N ALA A 39 13.92 -37.92 18.67
CA ALA A 39 14.33 -39.10 17.88
C ALA A 39 14.61 -38.75 16.40
N ARG A 40 15.82 -39.06 15.96
CA ARG A 40 16.27 -39.19 14.56
C ARG A 40 15.74 -40.55 14.00
N PRO A 41 15.59 -40.75 12.67
CA PRO A 41 16.79 -40.98 11.83
C PRO A 41 16.75 -40.43 10.39
N SER A 42 17.95 -40.48 9.82
CA SER A 42 18.41 -40.11 8.49
C SER A 42 17.82 -40.91 7.34
N SER A 43 17.60 -40.27 6.18
CA SER A 43 18.25 -40.63 4.90
C SER A 43 17.85 -39.68 3.77
N ARG A 44 18.88 -39.15 3.10
CA ARG A 44 18.90 -38.58 1.73
C ARG A 44 19.75 -39.59 0.90
N PRO A 45 19.92 -39.51 -0.45
CA PRO A 45 19.45 -38.50 -1.41
C PRO A 45 19.03 -39.06 -2.80
N ALA A 46 18.84 -38.15 -3.77
CA ALA A 46 18.78 -38.23 -5.25
C ALA A 46 17.41 -37.76 -5.75
N GLY A 47 17.25 -36.82 -6.70
CA GLY A 47 18.11 -36.34 -7.78
C GLY A 47 17.30 -36.45 -9.09
N ALA A 48 17.31 -35.40 -9.92
CA ALA A 48 16.64 -35.28 -11.24
C ALA A 48 15.13 -34.97 -11.22
N THR A 49 14.50 -34.25 -12.15
CA THR A 49 14.89 -33.39 -13.28
C THR A 49 13.60 -32.67 -13.70
N ASP A 50 13.73 -31.38 -14.01
CA ASP A 50 13.14 -30.66 -15.15
C ASP A 50 11.92 -31.25 -15.89
N ARG A 51 10.79 -30.50 -15.92
CA ARG A 51 10.11 -29.98 -17.14
C ARG A 51 8.69 -29.41 -16.92
N THR A 52 8.57 -28.12 -17.26
CA THR A 52 7.55 -27.42 -18.10
C THR A 52 6.12 -27.96 -18.32
N GLU A 53 5.19 -27.01 -18.12
CA GLU A 53 4.02 -26.64 -18.95
C GLU A 53 2.83 -27.61 -19.11
N MET A 54 1.63 -27.21 -18.67
CA MET A 54 0.72 -26.44 -19.53
C MET A 54 -0.57 -25.99 -18.81
N ARG A 55 -1.00 -24.84 -19.28
CA ARG A 55 -2.23 -24.06 -19.13
C ARG A 55 -3.47 -24.83 -19.62
N GLN A 56 -4.59 -24.74 -18.88
CA GLN A 56 -5.99 -24.60 -19.36
C GLN A 56 -6.92 -24.65 -18.14
N MET A 57 -7.59 -23.54 -17.82
CA MET A 57 -8.94 -23.12 -18.27
C MET A 57 -10.11 -23.79 -17.53
N SER A 58 -11.02 -22.89 -17.15
CA SER A 58 -12.25 -23.01 -16.37
C SER A 58 -13.24 -24.07 -16.83
N SER A 59 -14.00 -24.64 -15.86
CA SER A 59 -15.42 -24.99 -16.03
C SER A 59 -16.05 -25.41 -14.68
N TYR A 60 -17.17 -24.75 -14.34
CA TYR A 60 -18.38 -25.23 -13.62
C TYR A 60 -18.21 -26.44 -12.67
N GLY A 61 -18.44 -26.37 -11.36
CA GLY A 61 -19.61 -25.84 -10.65
C GLY A 61 -20.49 -27.01 -10.19
N ASP A 62 -20.57 -27.31 -8.88
CA ASP A 62 -21.84 -27.65 -8.22
C ASP A 62 -21.74 -27.72 -6.68
N ARG A 63 -22.82 -27.26 -6.04
CA ARG A 63 -23.04 -27.12 -4.59
C ARG A 63 -23.48 -28.44 -3.95
N PRO A 64 -23.66 -28.45 -2.62
CA PRO A 64 -25.01 -28.79 -2.14
C PRO A 64 -25.60 -27.76 -1.16
N SER A 65 -26.89 -27.52 -1.37
CA SER A 65 -27.80 -26.66 -0.61
C SER A 65 -28.25 -27.26 0.72
N THR A 66 -28.36 -26.42 1.76
CA THR A 66 -29.55 -26.23 2.64
C THR A 66 -29.22 -25.02 3.52
N ARG A 67 -30.03 -23.95 3.67
CA ARG A 67 -31.38 -23.89 4.26
C ARG A 67 -31.98 -22.48 4.02
N GLN A 68 -33.31 -22.42 3.95
CA GLN A 68 -34.21 -21.25 3.88
C GLN A 68 -33.81 -20.10 4.84
N ALA A 69 -33.64 -18.85 4.40
CA ALA A 69 -34.63 -17.83 3.97
C ALA A 69 -35.42 -17.20 5.13
N ILE A 70 -35.16 -15.91 5.40
CA ILE A 70 -36.10 -14.77 5.61
C ILE A 70 -35.26 -13.49 5.45
N THR A 71 -35.77 -12.51 4.70
CA THR A 71 -35.18 -11.21 4.35
C THR A 71 -35.79 -10.08 5.19
N PRO A 72 -35.08 -8.94 5.34
CA PRO A 72 -35.71 -7.67 4.96
C PRO A 72 -34.81 -6.79 4.06
N GLN A 73 -35.48 -6.06 3.16
CA GLN A 73 -34.92 -5.06 2.24
C GLN A 73 -34.56 -3.77 2.99
N ALA A 74 -33.39 -3.19 2.71
CA ALA A 74 -33.14 -1.76 2.88
C ALA A 74 -32.12 -1.25 1.85
N ASP A 75 -32.55 -0.20 1.16
CA ASP A 75 -31.93 0.43 -0.02
C ASP A 75 -30.80 1.40 0.39
N GLY A 76 -29.68 1.34 -0.33
CA GLY A 76 -28.47 2.11 -0.06
C GLY A 76 -28.56 3.56 -0.54
N SER A 77 -28.37 4.51 0.38
CA SER A 77 -28.19 5.93 0.04
C SER A 77 -26.72 6.26 -0.20
N SER A 78 -26.38 6.55 -1.45
CA SER A 78 -25.06 7.00 -1.89
C SER A 78 -24.87 8.47 -1.55
N ARG A 79 -23.87 8.78 -0.70
CA ARG A 79 -23.39 10.14 -0.42
C ARG A 79 -22.61 10.71 -1.61
N PRO A 80 -22.84 11.97 -2.03
CA PRO A 80 -21.95 12.65 -2.96
C PRO A 80 -20.82 13.41 -2.25
N THR A 81 -19.72 13.50 -2.98
CA THR A 81 -18.44 14.12 -2.66
C THR A 81 -18.52 15.64 -2.64
N THR A 82 -17.77 16.24 -1.72
CA THR A 82 -17.58 17.69 -1.59
C THR A 82 -16.31 18.11 -2.34
N SER A 83 -16.46 18.93 -3.38
CA SER A 83 -15.39 19.86 -3.79
C SER A 83 -16.03 21.15 -4.33
N GLY A 84 -15.61 22.28 -3.76
CA GLY A 84 -16.13 23.59 -4.09
C GLY A 84 -15.28 24.33 -5.12
N ARG A 85 -15.93 25.06 -6.02
CA ARG A 85 -15.83 26.54 -6.19
C ARG A 85 -16.39 26.98 -7.56
N PRO A 86 -16.82 28.25 -7.69
CA PRO A 86 -17.81 28.69 -8.67
C PRO A 86 -17.19 29.43 -9.86
N VAL A 87 -17.82 29.34 -11.04
CA VAL A 87 -17.62 30.31 -12.13
C VAL A 87 -18.96 30.72 -12.73
N THR A 88 -18.99 31.99 -13.08
CA THR A 88 -20.10 32.89 -13.30
C THR A 88 -20.70 32.86 -14.71
N ALA A 89 -22.01 33.08 -14.78
CA ALA A 89 -22.72 34.00 -15.68
C ALA A 89 -22.73 33.81 -17.22
N ARG A 90 -23.99 33.66 -17.68
CA ARG A 90 -24.70 34.32 -18.80
C ARG A 90 -24.85 33.64 -20.17
N PRO A 91 -26.06 33.72 -20.77
CA PRO A 91 -26.41 33.07 -22.03
C PRO A 91 -26.22 34.01 -23.24
N VAL A 92 -26.07 33.41 -24.42
CA VAL A 92 -26.17 34.11 -25.72
C VAL A 92 -27.24 33.42 -26.55
N SER A 93 -28.15 34.23 -27.07
CA SER A 93 -29.33 33.85 -27.85
C SER A 93 -29.03 33.57 -29.33
N ALA A 94 -29.90 32.73 -29.89
CA ALA A 94 -30.51 32.79 -31.21
C ALA A 94 -29.67 32.61 -32.49
N ALA A 95 -30.03 31.58 -33.25
CA ALA A 95 -30.51 31.59 -34.65
C ALA A 95 -30.17 30.23 -35.32
N LEU A 96 -30.90 29.60 -36.23
CA LEU A 96 -31.61 30.10 -37.42
C LEU A 96 -32.25 28.86 -38.14
N ARG A 97 -33.40 29.06 -38.80
CA ARG A 97 -33.90 28.42 -40.06
C ARG A 97 -34.56 27.00 -40.13
N ASN A 98 -35.84 27.06 -40.54
CA ASN A 98 -36.48 26.42 -41.72
C ASN A 98 -36.86 24.92 -41.76
N ALA A 99 -38.18 24.67 -41.53
CA ALA A 99 -39.17 23.96 -42.38
C ALA A 99 -39.00 22.45 -42.77
N PRO A 100 -40.06 21.73 -43.22
CA PRO A 100 -41.46 21.65 -42.73
C PRO A 100 -42.05 20.20 -42.65
N GLY A 101 -43.08 20.01 -41.81
CA GLY A 101 -44.31 19.23 -42.06
C GLY A 101 -44.29 17.70 -42.19
N THR A 102 -45.16 17.00 -41.44
CA THR A 102 -46.32 16.21 -41.96
C THR A 102 -47.08 15.45 -40.86
N ALA A 103 -48.43 15.51 -40.96
CA ALA A 103 -49.47 14.55 -40.51
C ALA A 103 -49.53 14.11 -39.02
N SER A 104 -50.55 14.53 -38.25
CA SER A 104 -51.93 13.99 -38.20
C SER A 104 -52.03 12.51 -37.81
N ARG A 105 -52.59 12.21 -36.61
CA ARG A 105 -53.91 11.53 -36.45
C ARG A 105 -54.23 11.07 -35.01
N LEU A 106 -55.47 11.37 -34.60
CA LEU A 106 -56.38 10.58 -33.72
C LEU A 106 -56.10 10.63 -32.19
N LEU A 107 -57.06 10.67 -31.26
CA LEU A 107 -58.51 10.45 -31.27
C LEU A 107 -59.22 11.45 -30.33
N SER A 108 -60.40 11.89 -30.77
CA SER A 108 -61.46 12.49 -29.97
C SER A 108 -62.47 11.40 -29.56
N THR A 109 -62.71 11.24 -28.25
CA THR A 109 -63.82 10.46 -27.71
C THR A 109 -64.92 11.38 -27.20
N ALA A 110 -66.14 11.05 -27.61
CA ALA A 110 -67.37 11.72 -27.28
C ALA A 110 -67.86 11.36 -25.87
N SER A 111 -68.58 12.27 -25.21
CA SER A 111 -69.86 11.93 -24.56
C SER A 111 -70.62 13.17 -24.10
N LEU A 112 -71.93 13.04 -24.19
CA LEU A 112 -72.97 14.06 -24.15
C LEU A 112 -73.36 14.47 -22.72
N GLN A 113 -73.84 15.71 -22.65
CA GLN A 113 -74.83 16.33 -21.76
C GLN A 113 -75.80 15.37 -21.02
N ARG A 114 -76.14 15.66 -19.75
CA ARG A 114 -77.44 16.25 -19.26
C ARG A 114 -77.51 16.34 -17.69
N PRO A 115 -78.59 16.87 -17.02
CA PRO A 115 -78.52 18.08 -16.17
C PRO A 115 -79.19 18.00 -14.75
N GLY A 116 -79.10 19.09 -13.96
CA GLY A 116 -79.87 19.36 -12.71
C GLY A 116 -79.13 18.93 -11.44
N THR A 117 -79.07 19.66 -10.31
CA THR A 117 -80.08 20.46 -9.60
C THR A 117 -79.42 21.23 -8.44
N ARG A 118 -80.11 22.28 -7.95
CA ARG A 118 -80.06 22.94 -6.62
C ARG A 118 -79.10 24.14 -6.35
N THR A 119 -79.71 25.33 -6.45
CA THR A 119 -79.88 26.36 -5.41
C THR A 119 -78.74 26.67 -4.42
N GLY A 120 -78.27 27.92 -4.48
CA GLY A 120 -77.56 28.64 -3.40
C GLY A 120 -77.09 30.01 -3.89
N VAL A 121 -77.41 31.08 -3.16
CA VAL A 121 -77.45 32.50 -3.58
C VAL A 121 -76.16 33.26 -3.23
N ALA A 122 -75.82 34.25 -4.07
CA ALA A 122 -74.96 35.44 -3.85
C ALA A 122 -73.46 35.15 -3.57
N THR A 123 -72.46 35.76 -4.21
CA THR A 123 -72.17 37.13 -4.65
C THR A 123 -71.01 36.99 -5.66
N GLY A 124 -71.05 37.51 -6.89
CA GLY A 124 -70.69 38.89 -7.20
C GLY A 124 -69.32 38.97 -7.89
N ILE A 125 -69.32 39.41 -9.17
CA ILE A 125 -68.19 40.03 -9.93
C ILE A 125 -67.11 39.02 -10.39
N GLY A 126 -66.76 38.83 -11.67
CA GLY A 126 -67.03 39.50 -12.94
C GLY A 126 -65.87 39.16 -13.89
N PHE A 127 -65.95 38.05 -14.62
CA PHE A 127 -64.95 37.66 -15.63
C PHE A 127 -65.22 38.41 -16.95
N ASN A 128 -64.36 39.37 -17.28
CA ASN A 128 -64.28 39.99 -18.60
C ASN A 128 -63.12 39.34 -19.39
N THR A 129 -63.44 38.34 -20.20
CA THR A 129 -62.57 37.88 -21.29
C THR A 129 -62.87 38.71 -22.55
N PRO A 130 -61.90 39.46 -23.10
CA PRO A 130 -62.11 40.19 -24.35
C PRO A 130 -62.04 39.22 -25.55
N ILE A 131 -63.21 38.88 -26.09
CA ILE A 131 -63.37 38.29 -27.42
C ILE A 131 -63.21 39.42 -28.44
N ASN A 132 -62.12 39.39 -29.22
CA ASN A 132 -61.87 40.37 -30.26
C ASN A 132 -62.38 39.83 -31.61
N VAL A 133 -63.52 40.37 -32.07
CA VAL A 133 -64.13 40.08 -33.38
C VAL A 133 -63.83 41.25 -34.30
N VAL A 134 -62.92 41.07 -35.26
CA VAL A 134 -62.72 42.03 -36.36
C VAL A 134 -62.55 41.25 -37.65
N ASP A 135 -63.65 41.09 -38.38
CA ASP A 135 -63.76 41.47 -39.81
C ASP A 135 -65.07 40.93 -40.40
N ARG A 136 -66.02 41.84 -40.63
CA ARG A 136 -67.03 41.68 -41.68
C ARG A 136 -66.89 42.86 -42.64
N PRO A 137 -66.88 42.61 -43.97
CA PRO A 137 -66.81 43.66 -44.97
C PRO A 137 -68.20 44.28 -45.12
N ILE A 138 -68.29 45.60 -44.98
CA ILE A 138 -69.48 46.36 -45.39
C ILE A 138 -69.08 47.30 -46.52
N THR A 139 -69.78 47.11 -47.62
CA THR A 139 -69.71 47.87 -48.86
C THR A 139 -70.45 49.21 -48.73
N GLN A 140 -70.03 50.15 -49.59
CA GLN A 140 -70.91 51.03 -50.38
C GLN A 140 -71.02 52.52 -49.98
N GLN A 141 -70.32 53.32 -50.79
CA GLN A 141 -70.71 54.64 -51.36
C GLN A 141 -70.79 55.88 -50.46
N GLY A 142 -69.99 56.90 -50.82
CA GLY A 142 -70.31 58.30 -50.50
C GLY A 142 -69.17 59.31 -50.62
N LEU A 143 -68.92 59.79 -51.85
CA LEU A 143 -68.57 61.18 -52.20
C LEU A 143 -67.29 61.86 -51.64
N SER A 144 -66.45 62.24 -52.61
CA SER A 144 -65.82 63.56 -52.77
C SER A 144 -64.52 63.88 -52.03
N GLY A 145 -63.52 64.36 -52.80
CA GLY A 145 -62.47 65.22 -52.26
C GLY A 145 -61.05 65.01 -52.83
N MET A 146 -60.83 65.39 -54.09
CA MET A 146 -59.49 65.57 -54.71
C MET A 146 -58.43 66.15 -53.76
N LYS A 147 -57.31 65.45 -53.57
CA LYS A 147 -55.95 66.05 -53.49
C LYS A 147 -54.91 65.11 -54.12
N THR A 148 -54.69 65.34 -55.41
CA THR A 148 -53.39 65.41 -56.11
C THR A 148 -52.26 64.47 -55.65
N SER A 149 -52.03 63.44 -56.48
CA SER A 149 -50.73 62.91 -56.91
C SER A 149 -49.49 63.32 -56.08
N SER A 150 -49.05 62.48 -55.14
CA SER A 150 -47.66 62.46 -54.69
C SER A 150 -46.94 61.32 -55.39
N ARG A 151 -46.13 61.73 -56.37
CA ARG A 151 -45.06 60.99 -57.06
C ARG A 151 -44.44 59.87 -56.21
N GLY A 152 -44.13 58.76 -56.88
CA GLY A 152 -43.31 57.67 -56.37
C GLY A 152 -41.94 58.11 -55.84
N PRO A 153 -41.14 57.18 -55.32
CA PRO A 153 -40.01 57.46 -54.43
C PRO A 153 -39.00 58.39 -55.10
N GLN A 154 -39.00 59.65 -54.67
CA GLN A 154 -37.95 60.62 -54.99
C GLN A 154 -36.77 60.37 -54.04
N ARG A 155 -35.54 60.46 -54.57
CA ARG A 155 -34.29 60.44 -53.78
C ARG A 155 -34.43 61.34 -52.56
N GLN A 156 -34.40 60.74 -51.38
CA GLN A 156 -34.36 61.47 -50.11
C GLN A 156 -32.95 62.08 -49.98
N VAL A 157 -32.84 63.40 -50.00
CA VAL A 157 -31.56 64.08 -49.80
C VAL A 157 -31.26 64.06 -48.30
N GLN A 158 -30.15 63.41 -47.95
CA GLN A 158 -29.75 63.18 -46.56
C GLN A 158 -28.98 64.41 -46.04
N ASP A 159 -29.71 65.46 -45.66
CA ASP A 159 -29.11 66.64 -45.05
C ASP A 159 -28.77 66.42 -43.56
N LYS A 160 -27.97 67.29 -42.94
CA LYS A 160 -27.58 67.19 -41.51
C LYS A 160 -28.78 66.98 -40.57
N SER A 161 -29.92 67.60 -40.86
CA SER A 161 -31.17 67.45 -40.10
C SER A 161 -31.80 66.06 -40.22
N TYR A 162 -31.66 65.40 -41.38
CA TYR A 162 -32.10 64.02 -41.58
C TYR A 162 -31.29 63.06 -40.70
N PHE A 163 -29.95 63.18 -40.70
CA PHE A 163 -29.09 62.35 -39.86
C PHE A 163 -29.26 62.64 -38.36
N LEU A 164 -29.49 63.90 -37.95
CA LEU A 164 -29.83 64.22 -36.55
C LEU A 164 -31.20 63.65 -36.13
N GLY A 165 -32.19 63.68 -37.02
CA GLY A 165 -33.48 63.03 -36.79
C GLY A 165 -33.32 61.52 -36.61
N LEU A 166 -32.58 60.89 -37.52
CA LEU A 166 -32.26 59.46 -37.46
C LEU A 166 -31.50 59.09 -36.18
N LEU A 167 -30.52 59.92 -35.76
CA LEU A 167 -29.79 59.73 -34.51
C LEU A 167 -30.71 59.86 -33.29
N ARG A 168 -31.64 60.82 -33.27
CA ARG A 168 -32.62 60.96 -32.17
C ARG A 168 -33.59 59.77 -32.13
N THR A 169 -34.06 59.30 -33.28
CA THR A 169 -34.89 58.11 -33.36
C THR A 169 -34.12 56.88 -32.87
N LYS A 170 -32.88 56.69 -33.33
CA LYS A 170 -32.01 55.59 -32.85
C LYS A 170 -31.70 55.72 -31.36
N MET A 171 -31.49 56.92 -30.84
CA MET A 171 -31.26 57.13 -29.42
C MET A 171 -32.53 56.84 -28.60
N SER A 172 -33.71 57.18 -29.11
CA SER A 172 -34.98 56.80 -28.49
C SER A 172 -35.21 55.29 -28.55
N GLU A 173 -34.87 54.62 -29.65
CA GLU A 173 -34.92 53.16 -29.75
C GLU A 173 -33.98 52.50 -28.74
N VAL A 174 -32.75 53.00 -28.58
CA VAL A 174 -31.79 52.52 -27.58
C VAL A 174 -32.31 52.76 -26.16
N VAL A 175 -32.88 53.92 -25.87
CA VAL A 175 -33.45 54.22 -24.54
C VAL A 175 -34.64 53.29 -24.25
N ASN A 176 -35.50 53.05 -25.23
CA ASN A 176 -36.63 52.12 -25.08
C ASN A 176 -36.14 50.68 -24.88
N GLU A 177 -35.09 50.27 -25.59
CA GLU A 177 -34.50 48.94 -25.44
C GLU A 177 -33.78 48.79 -24.09
N VAL A 178 -33.09 49.82 -23.62
CA VAL A 178 -32.52 49.85 -22.26
C VAL A 178 -33.62 49.72 -21.22
N GLY A 179 -34.73 50.43 -21.38
CA GLY A 179 -35.91 50.32 -20.52
C GLY A 179 -36.49 48.90 -20.50
N ARG A 180 -36.66 48.29 -21.68
CA ARG A 180 -37.13 46.91 -21.85
C ARG A 180 -36.21 45.92 -21.14
N LEU A 181 -34.90 46.01 -21.37
CA LEU A 181 -33.90 45.16 -20.73
C LEU A 181 -33.85 45.34 -19.20
N THR A 182 -34.04 46.56 -18.69
CA THR A 182 -34.14 46.77 -17.23
C THR A 182 -35.37 46.12 -16.63
N THR A 183 -36.54 46.22 -17.29
CA THR A 183 -37.77 45.55 -16.81
C THR A 183 -37.65 44.02 -16.89
N GLU A 184 -37.02 43.50 -17.94
CA GLU A 184 -36.75 42.07 -18.10
C GLU A 184 -35.75 41.58 -17.04
N MET A 185 -34.75 42.40 -16.69
CA MET A 185 -33.81 42.09 -15.61
C MET A 185 -34.47 42.09 -14.22
N GLU A 186 -35.43 42.99 -13.95
CA GLU A 186 -36.23 42.95 -12.72
C GLU A 186 -37.17 41.74 -12.68
N SER A 187 -37.83 41.41 -13.80
CA SER A 187 -38.64 40.19 -13.91
C SER A 187 -37.80 38.95 -13.63
N MET A 188 -36.63 38.81 -14.28
CA MET A 188 -35.71 37.69 -14.04
C MET A 188 -35.22 37.63 -12.60
N LYS A 189 -34.96 38.77 -11.93
CA LYS A 189 -34.59 38.78 -10.51
C LYS A 189 -35.73 38.32 -9.62
N GLN A 190 -36.96 38.75 -9.90
CA GLN A 190 -38.14 38.33 -9.15
C GLN A 190 -38.42 36.84 -9.38
N GLU A 191 -38.36 36.37 -10.63
CA GLU A 191 -38.47 34.96 -11.00
C GLU A 191 -37.39 34.11 -10.32
N GLN A 192 -36.13 34.58 -10.31
CA GLN A 192 -35.04 33.90 -9.61
C GLN A 192 -35.28 33.80 -8.09
N SER A 193 -35.83 34.85 -7.48
CA SER A 193 -36.22 34.80 -6.06
C SER A 193 -37.36 33.80 -5.81
N THR A 194 -38.36 33.75 -6.69
CA THR A 194 -39.45 32.76 -6.59
C THR A 194 -38.96 31.34 -6.87
N PHE A 195 -38.01 31.16 -7.79
CA PHE A 195 -37.40 29.86 -8.08
C PHE A 195 -36.74 29.27 -6.85
N LEU A 196 -36.00 30.06 -6.06
CA LEU A 196 -35.41 29.60 -4.80
C LEU A 196 -36.49 29.18 -3.78
N THR A 197 -37.61 29.90 -3.71
CA THR A 197 -38.72 29.49 -2.84
C THR A 197 -39.39 28.20 -3.30
N TYR A 198 -39.52 27.99 -4.61
CA TYR A 198 -40.03 26.75 -5.17
C TYR A 198 -39.05 25.60 -4.97
N ASP A 199 -37.74 25.79 -5.16
CA ASP A 199 -36.71 24.77 -4.89
C ASP A 199 -36.73 24.33 -3.42
N LYS A 200 -36.82 25.28 -2.49
CA LYS A 200 -36.97 24.98 -1.07
C LYS A 200 -38.24 24.17 -0.79
N ARG A 201 -39.38 24.59 -1.36
CA ARG A 201 -40.65 23.89 -1.19
C ARG A 201 -40.65 22.49 -1.82
N VAL A 202 -39.96 22.31 -2.94
CA VAL A 202 -39.79 20.99 -3.57
C VAL A 202 -38.96 20.07 -2.67
N LYS A 203 -37.88 20.58 -2.05
CA LYS A 203 -37.09 19.82 -1.08
C LYS A 203 -37.89 19.43 0.16
N GLU A 204 -38.67 20.37 0.71
CA GLU A 204 -39.56 20.10 1.85
C GLU A 204 -40.61 19.04 1.49
N MET A 205 -41.30 19.20 0.35
CA MET A 205 -42.28 18.19 -0.11
C MET A 205 -41.63 16.84 -0.42
N ALA A 206 -40.40 16.81 -0.94
CA ALA A 206 -39.67 15.57 -1.16
C ALA A 206 -39.32 14.88 0.16
N GLN A 207 -38.89 15.64 1.17
CA GLN A 207 -38.62 15.12 2.51
C GLN A 207 -39.90 14.57 3.15
N GLU A 208 -41.01 15.32 3.12
CA GLU A 208 -42.31 14.86 3.62
C GLU A 208 -42.76 13.58 2.91
N LEU A 209 -42.55 13.48 1.59
CA LEU A 209 -42.89 12.29 0.82
C LEU A 209 -42.03 11.09 1.25
N THR A 210 -40.73 11.27 1.47
CA THR A 210 -39.86 10.20 1.98
C THR A 210 -40.23 9.76 3.40
N GLU A 211 -40.59 10.70 4.28
CA GLU A 211 -41.06 10.39 5.63
C GLU A 211 -42.38 9.61 5.59
N LEU A 212 -43.34 10.05 4.77
CA LEU A 212 -44.61 9.35 4.57
C LEU A 212 -44.41 7.94 3.97
N GLN A 213 -43.49 7.79 3.00
CA GLN A 213 -43.11 6.48 2.47
C GLN A 213 -42.49 5.58 3.55
N GLY A 214 -41.64 6.12 4.41
CA GLY A 214 -41.09 5.41 5.57
C GLY A 214 -42.19 4.93 6.52
N THR A 215 -43.09 5.82 6.93
CA THR A 215 -44.22 5.42 7.80
C THR A 215 -45.14 4.39 7.16
N LEU A 216 -45.33 4.45 5.83
CA LEU A 216 -46.10 3.43 5.11
C LEU A 216 -45.38 2.08 5.10
N ALA A 217 -44.07 2.07 4.92
CA ALA A 217 -43.26 0.86 5.03
C ALA A 217 -43.35 0.26 6.44
N ASP A 218 -43.28 1.09 7.50
CA ASP A 218 -43.46 0.65 8.89
C ASP A 218 -44.85 0.03 9.10
N TYR A 219 -45.92 0.66 8.57
CA TYR A 219 -47.26 0.11 8.64
C TYR A 219 -47.39 -1.21 7.87
N ASN A 220 -46.78 -1.33 6.69
CA ASN A 220 -46.78 -2.57 5.93
C ASN A 220 -46.04 -3.69 6.69
N LEU A 221 -44.88 -3.39 7.25
CA LEU A 221 -44.12 -4.34 8.09
C LEU A 221 -44.93 -4.76 9.30
N MET A 222 -45.59 -3.81 9.98
CA MET A 222 -46.46 -4.14 11.11
C MET A 222 -47.64 -5.04 10.70
N VAL A 223 -48.24 -4.81 9.53
CA VAL A 223 -49.28 -5.68 8.99
C VAL A 223 -48.74 -7.08 8.72
N ASP A 224 -47.54 -7.20 8.16
CA ASP A 224 -46.90 -8.49 7.92
C ASP A 224 -46.59 -9.22 9.24
N LEU A 225 -46.03 -8.53 10.23
CA LEU A 225 -45.76 -9.06 11.58
C LEU A 225 -47.03 -9.52 12.29
N LEU A 226 -48.14 -8.80 12.11
CA LEU A 226 -49.46 -9.20 12.62
C LEU A 226 -50.00 -10.43 11.89
N ASN A 227 -49.74 -10.55 10.58
CA ASN A 227 -50.15 -11.72 9.81
C ASN A 227 -49.31 -12.97 10.13
N THR A 228 -48.08 -12.78 10.63
CA THR A 228 -47.19 -13.86 11.09
C THR A 228 -47.31 -14.16 12.59
N ASP A 229 -48.24 -13.52 13.31
CA ASP A 229 -48.44 -13.62 14.76
C ASP A 229 -47.14 -13.38 15.57
N THR A 230 -46.25 -12.52 15.07
CA THR A 230 -44.96 -12.23 15.72
C THR A 230 -45.17 -11.30 16.92
N GLU A 231 -44.67 -11.69 18.09
CA GLU A 231 -44.85 -10.91 19.31
C GLU A 231 -43.87 -9.73 19.38
N LYS A 232 -44.30 -8.62 20.00
CA LYS A 232 -43.45 -7.43 20.20
C LYS A 232 -42.11 -7.78 20.87
N GLY A 233 -42.10 -8.72 21.81
CA GLY A 233 -40.88 -9.13 22.50
C GLY A 233 -39.85 -9.80 21.58
N GLU A 234 -40.31 -10.50 20.54
CA GLU A 234 -39.46 -11.13 19.53
C GLU A 234 -38.88 -10.07 18.59
N VAL A 235 -39.70 -9.12 18.13
CA VAL A 235 -39.25 -7.98 17.32
C VAL A 235 -38.22 -7.13 18.07
N ASP A 236 -38.44 -6.86 19.36
CA ASP A 236 -37.49 -6.13 20.21
C ASP A 236 -36.17 -6.90 20.41
N ALA A 237 -36.19 -8.24 20.35
CA ALA A 237 -35.00 -9.07 20.45
C ALA A 237 -34.22 -9.07 19.12
N GLU A 238 -34.90 -9.30 17.99
CA GLU A 238 -34.32 -9.26 16.65
C GLU A 238 -33.72 -7.88 16.34
N THR A 239 -34.41 -6.79 16.71
CA THR A 239 -33.89 -5.42 16.54
C THR A 239 -32.61 -5.20 17.33
N ARG A 240 -32.50 -5.77 18.55
CA ARG A 240 -31.26 -5.67 19.35
C ARG A 240 -30.14 -6.50 18.75
N GLU A 241 -30.44 -7.69 18.25
CA GLU A 241 -29.46 -8.56 17.60
C GLU A 241 -28.87 -7.88 16.36
N VAL A 242 -29.73 -7.40 15.46
CA VAL A 242 -29.32 -6.64 14.27
C VAL A 242 -28.57 -5.35 14.63
N ALA A 243 -28.95 -4.67 15.72
CA ALA A 243 -28.22 -3.48 16.17
C ALA A 243 -26.81 -3.79 16.68
N GLU A 244 -26.61 -4.91 17.36
CA GLU A 244 -25.27 -5.35 17.79
C GLU A 244 -24.44 -5.84 16.59
N GLU A 245 -25.04 -6.52 15.61
CA GLU A 245 -24.37 -6.90 14.35
C GLU A 245 -23.93 -5.66 13.56
N ASN A 246 -24.84 -4.70 13.33
CA ASN A 246 -24.52 -3.44 12.66
C ASN A 246 -23.37 -2.67 13.35
N LYS A 247 -23.29 -2.74 14.68
CA LYS A 247 -22.22 -2.09 15.45
C LYS A 247 -20.88 -2.81 15.30
N GLN A 248 -20.89 -4.13 15.17
CA GLN A 248 -19.69 -4.90 14.85
C GLN A 248 -19.23 -4.56 13.42
N ASP A 249 -20.15 -4.57 12.46
CA ASP A 249 -19.87 -4.18 11.07
C ASP A 249 -19.35 -2.75 10.96
N GLU A 250 -19.88 -1.79 11.74
CA GLU A 250 -19.37 -0.41 11.78
C GLU A 250 -17.91 -0.37 12.25
N GLN A 251 -17.55 -1.13 13.28
CA GLN A 251 -16.16 -1.22 13.76
C GLN A 251 -15.24 -1.88 12.73
N GLU A 252 -15.71 -2.93 12.06
CA GLU A 252 -14.96 -3.58 10.98
C GLU A 252 -14.77 -2.63 9.79
N LEU A 253 -15.80 -1.87 9.41
CA LEU A 253 -15.75 -0.89 8.34
C LEU A 253 -14.78 0.26 8.68
N ASP A 254 -14.76 0.73 9.93
CA ASP A 254 -13.80 1.74 10.40
C ASP A 254 -12.36 1.22 10.37
N ALA A 255 -12.14 -0.04 10.75
CA ALA A 255 -10.84 -0.68 10.66
C ALA A 255 -10.38 -0.84 9.20
N LEU A 256 -11.28 -1.26 8.30
CA LEU A 256 -11.04 -1.35 6.87
C LEU A 256 -10.77 0.03 6.25
N PHE A 257 -11.50 1.06 6.66
CA PHE A 257 -11.30 2.42 6.22
C PHE A 257 -9.93 2.96 6.66
N SER A 258 -9.55 2.73 7.90
CA SER A 258 -8.23 3.11 8.44
C SER A 258 -7.09 2.39 7.69
N ARG A 259 -7.25 1.09 7.42
CA ARG A 259 -6.29 0.32 6.62
C ARG A 259 -6.20 0.85 5.19
N LYS A 260 -7.34 1.13 4.54
CA LYS A 260 -7.39 1.71 3.20
C LYS A 260 -6.70 3.06 3.17
N GLN A 261 -6.92 3.92 4.17
CA GLN A 261 -6.29 5.22 4.27
C GLN A 261 -4.77 5.10 4.40
N HIS A 262 -4.29 4.16 5.23
CA HIS A 262 -2.86 3.90 5.37
C HIS A 262 -2.24 3.38 4.06
N LEU A 263 -2.89 2.39 3.42
CA LEU A 263 -2.44 1.86 2.13
C LEU A 263 -2.43 2.92 1.02
N GLN A 264 -3.44 3.80 0.99
CA GLN A 264 -3.50 4.90 0.05
C GLN A 264 -2.38 5.92 0.33
N ALA A 265 -2.07 6.21 1.59
CA ALA A 265 -0.95 7.07 1.94
C ALA A 265 0.40 6.47 1.50
N THR A 266 0.61 5.17 1.71
CA THR A 266 1.81 4.48 1.23
C THR A 266 1.88 4.42 -0.30
N ALA A 267 0.75 4.24 -0.98
CA ALA A 267 0.69 4.27 -2.44
C ALA A 267 1.08 5.64 -2.99
N VAL A 268 0.56 6.72 -2.41
CA VAL A 268 0.94 8.09 -2.78
C VAL A 268 2.43 8.34 -2.53
N GLN A 269 3.00 7.86 -1.42
CA GLN A 269 4.43 7.97 -1.15
C GLN A 269 5.26 7.23 -2.21
N LEU A 270 4.92 5.99 -2.54
CA LEU A 270 5.60 5.22 -3.59
C LEU A 270 5.44 5.89 -4.96
N GLU A 271 4.27 6.45 -5.28
CA GLU A 271 4.07 7.22 -6.51
C GLU A 271 4.98 8.46 -6.58
N THR A 272 5.18 9.16 -5.45
CA THR A 272 6.11 10.29 -5.40
C THR A 272 7.56 9.86 -5.57
N GLU A 273 7.98 8.76 -4.95
CA GLU A 273 9.33 8.20 -5.13
C GLU A 273 9.56 7.76 -6.59
N ILE A 274 8.57 7.09 -7.21
CA ILE A 274 8.63 6.72 -8.64
C ILE A 274 8.71 7.97 -9.53
N GLN A 275 8.01 9.05 -9.19
CA GLN A 275 8.11 10.31 -9.94
C GLN A 275 9.50 10.96 -9.81
N GLU A 276 10.08 10.95 -8.62
CA GLU A 276 11.45 11.43 -8.39
C GLU A 276 12.47 10.62 -9.20
N GLU A 277 12.39 9.28 -9.16
CA GLU A 277 13.24 8.40 -9.98
C GLU A 277 13.04 8.63 -11.48
N ARG A 278 11.79 8.80 -11.93
CA ARG A 278 11.49 9.16 -13.33
C ARG A 278 12.13 10.47 -13.72
N HIS A 279 12.07 11.50 -12.87
CA HIS A 279 12.75 12.77 -13.14
C HIS A 279 14.28 12.63 -13.20
N MET A 280 14.88 11.80 -12.33
CA MET A 280 16.31 11.47 -12.46
C MET A 280 16.61 10.77 -13.79
N GLY A 281 15.77 9.81 -14.18
CA GLY A 281 15.84 9.12 -15.46
C GLY A 281 15.73 10.08 -16.65
N GLU A 282 14.77 11.00 -16.63
CA GLU A 282 14.59 12.05 -17.63
C GLU A 282 15.80 12.99 -17.71
N SER A 283 16.41 13.32 -16.56
CA SER A 283 17.65 14.11 -16.53
C SER A 283 18.82 13.36 -17.19
N MET A 284 18.92 12.04 -17.00
CA MET A 284 19.91 11.21 -17.71
C MET A 284 19.62 11.14 -19.22
N VAL A 285 18.35 10.97 -19.60
CA VAL A 285 17.90 10.96 -21.01
C VAL A 285 18.13 12.32 -21.68
N ALA A 286 18.01 13.42 -20.94
CA ALA A 286 18.31 14.76 -21.46
C ALA A 286 19.80 14.92 -21.84
N GLY A 287 20.69 14.17 -21.19
CA GLY A 287 22.13 14.10 -21.51
C GLY A 287 22.49 13.12 -22.65
N MET A 288 21.54 12.36 -23.19
CA MET A 288 21.79 11.40 -24.28
C MET A 288 21.90 12.09 -25.67
N GLU A 289 22.43 11.36 -26.65
CA GLU A 289 22.49 11.82 -28.04
C GLU A 289 21.09 12.17 -28.57
N PRO A 290 20.92 13.29 -29.33
CA PRO A 290 19.61 13.75 -29.81
C PRO A 290 18.77 12.69 -30.56
N ASN A 291 19.42 11.86 -31.39
CA ASN A 291 18.75 10.80 -32.16
C ASN A 291 18.20 9.69 -31.26
N LEU A 292 18.97 9.28 -30.25
CA LEU A 292 18.58 8.24 -29.30
C LEU A 292 17.49 8.75 -28.35
N ARG A 293 17.60 10.01 -27.91
CA ARG A 293 16.59 10.70 -27.11
C ARG A 293 15.25 10.78 -27.83
N GLN A 294 15.23 11.13 -29.12
CA GLN A 294 14.00 11.21 -29.90
C GLN A 294 13.30 9.85 -29.99
N ARG A 295 14.06 8.78 -30.25
CA ARG A 295 13.53 7.41 -30.28
C ARG A 295 13.01 6.95 -28.91
N TYR A 296 13.70 7.27 -27.82
CA TYR A 296 13.23 6.97 -26.47
C TYR A 296 11.89 7.66 -26.17
N VAL A 297 11.77 8.96 -26.47
CA VAL A 297 10.53 9.73 -26.25
C VAL A 297 9.37 9.17 -27.08
N GLU A 298 9.62 8.74 -28.31
CA GLU A 298 8.59 8.12 -29.16
C GLU A 298 8.12 6.78 -28.58
N LEU A 299 9.04 5.89 -28.17
CA LEU A 299 8.68 4.63 -27.53
C LEU A 299 7.99 4.85 -26.17
N GLN A 300 8.44 5.82 -25.40
CA GLN A 300 7.82 6.19 -24.12
C GLN A 300 6.39 6.68 -24.34
N SER A 301 6.17 7.55 -25.32
CA SER A 301 4.83 8.02 -25.71
C SER A 301 3.92 6.87 -26.09
N GLN A 302 4.40 5.93 -26.92
CA GLN A 302 3.62 4.76 -27.32
C GLN A 302 3.29 3.87 -26.13
N ASN A 303 4.26 3.61 -25.25
CA ASN A 303 4.05 2.82 -24.04
C ASN A 303 3.00 3.48 -23.12
N THR A 304 3.13 4.79 -22.85
CA THR A 304 2.15 5.51 -22.03
C THR A 304 0.75 5.50 -22.62
N SER A 305 0.61 5.58 -23.95
CA SER A 305 -0.68 5.48 -24.62
C SER A 305 -1.27 4.07 -24.49
N LEU A 306 -0.46 3.02 -24.65
CA LEU A 306 -0.90 1.64 -24.47
C LEU A 306 -1.32 1.36 -23.02
N LEU A 307 -0.59 1.88 -22.04
CA LEU A 307 -0.97 1.79 -20.62
C LEU A 307 -2.30 2.50 -20.35
N GLN A 308 -2.51 3.70 -20.89
CA GLN A 308 -3.80 4.39 -20.77
C GLN A 308 -4.95 3.62 -21.40
N HIS A 309 -4.73 2.97 -22.54
CA HIS A 309 -5.73 2.10 -23.16
C HIS A 309 -6.02 0.85 -22.31
N LEU A 310 -5.00 0.27 -21.67
CA LEU A 310 -5.17 -0.85 -20.75
C LEU A 310 -5.99 -0.42 -19.54
N ASP A 311 -5.64 0.69 -18.90
CA ASP A 311 -6.36 1.24 -17.74
C ASP A 311 -7.82 1.56 -18.09
N HIS A 312 -8.07 2.14 -19.27
CA HIS A 312 -9.42 2.40 -19.75
C HIS A 312 -10.22 1.11 -19.92
N ASN A 313 -9.66 0.10 -20.59
CA ASN A 313 -10.32 -1.18 -20.78
C ASN A 313 -10.55 -1.90 -19.44
N GLN A 314 -9.63 -1.79 -18.49
CA GLN A 314 -9.80 -2.35 -17.15
C GLN A 314 -10.94 -1.66 -16.40
N HIS A 315 -11.04 -0.33 -16.51
CA HIS A 315 -12.15 0.41 -15.94
C HIS A 315 -13.49 0.02 -16.58
N GLU A 316 -13.53 -0.18 -17.90
CA GLU A 316 -14.73 -0.68 -18.58
C GLU A 316 -15.13 -2.07 -18.07
N ILE A 317 -14.17 -2.99 -17.89
CA ILE A 317 -14.42 -4.31 -17.29
C ILE A 317 -15.01 -4.16 -15.89
N ASP A 318 -14.40 -3.35 -15.02
CA ASP A 318 -14.88 -3.14 -13.65
C ASP A 318 -16.31 -2.54 -13.63
N THR A 319 -16.62 -1.62 -14.55
CA THR A 319 -17.99 -1.06 -14.66
C THR A 319 -19.00 -2.08 -15.16
N ILE A 320 -18.60 -3.00 -16.03
CA ILE A 320 -19.45 -4.09 -16.49
C ILE A 320 -19.65 -5.11 -15.36
N ASP A 321 -18.58 -5.50 -14.66
CA ASP A 321 -18.64 -6.46 -13.56
C ASP A 321 -19.51 -5.95 -12.40
N THR A 322 -19.36 -4.68 -12.02
CA THR A 322 -20.25 -4.06 -11.02
C THR A 322 -21.70 -4.04 -11.47
N ARG A 323 -21.95 -3.75 -12.76
CA ARG A 323 -23.30 -3.81 -13.32
C ARG A 323 -23.85 -5.24 -13.36
N VAL A 324 -23.03 -6.23 -13.69
CA VAL A 324 -23.40 -7.65 -13.64
C VAL A 324 -23.78 -8.03 -12.22
N ALA A 325 -22.97 -7.70 -11.21
CA ALA A 325 -23.28 -7.97 -9.82
C ALA A 325 -24.62 -7.36 -9.39
N THR A 326 -24.89 -6.10 -9.73
CA THR A 326 -26.19 -5.47 -9.41
C THR A 326 -27.36 -6.17 -10.09
N LEU A 327 -27.20 -6.62 -11.33
CA LEU A 327 -28.24 -7.34 -12.06
C LEU A 327 -28.43 -8.76 -11.52
N GLU A 328 -27.36 -9.42 -11.07
CA GLU A 328 -27.41 -10.73 -10.41
C GLU A 328 -28.16 -10.66 -9.07
N ASP A 329 -27.94 -9.61 -8.29
CA ASP A 329 -28.68 -9.36 -7.04
C ASP A 329 -30.17 -9.11 -7.30
N GLU A 330 -30.51 -8.30 -8.30
CA GLU A 330 -31.90 -8.11 -8.74
C GLU A 330 -32.53 -9.42 -9.24
N LEU A 331 -31.75 -10.27 -9.93
CA LEU A 331 -32.20 -11.57 -10.42
C LEU A 331 -32.43 -12.55 -9.27
N ALA A 332 -31.62 -12.50 -8.21
CA ALA A 332 -31.73 -13.35 -7.03
C ALA A 332 -33.08 -13.25 -6.32
N THR A 333 -33.75 -12.10 -6.45
CA THR A 333 -35.10 -11.89 -5.92
C THR A 333 -36.18 -12.73 -6.61
N SER A 334 -35.95 -13.22 -7.83
CA SER A 334 -36.97 -13.91 -8.64
C SER A 334 -36.45 -15.19 -9.31
N LYS A 335 -36.90 -16.34 -8.81
CA LYS A 335 -36.56 -17.67 -9.35
C LYS A 335 -36.93 -17.85 -10.83
N VAL A 336 -38.03 -17.27 -11.28
CA VAL A 336 -38.47 -17.33 -12.69
C VAL A 336 -37.50 -16.56 -13.61
N LYS A 337 -36.98 -15.42 -13.15
CA LYS A 337 -35.99 -14.66 -13.91
C LYS A 337 -34.64 -15.40 -13.97
N GLN A 338 -34.23 -16.07 -12.89
CA GLN A 338 -33.03 -16.91 -12.87
C GLN A 338 -33.11 -18.05 -13.90
N GLU A 339 -34.23 -18.78 -13.94
CA GLU A 339 -34.45 -19.83 -14.93
C GLU A 339 -34.49 -19.26 -16.36
N ALA A 340 -35.06 -18.07 -16.56
CA ALA A 340 -35.07 -17.40 -17.85
C ALA A 340 -33.65 -17.01 -18.32
N VAL A 341 -32.82 -16.45 -17.44
CA VAL A 341 -31.42 -16.11 -17.75
C VAL A 341 -30.62 -17.36 -18.10
N GLY A 342 -30.74 -18.46 -17.33
CA GLY A 342 -30.07 -19.71 -17.68
C GLY A 342 -30.51 -20.30 -19.03
N LEU A 343 -31.78 -20.07 -19.44
CA LEU A 343 -32.25 -20.42 -20.78
C LEU A 343 -31.68 -19.48 -21.87
N TYR A 344 -31.53 -18.18 -21.58
CA TYR A 344 -30.90 -17.22 -22.49
C TYR A 344 -29.40 -17.48 -22.65
N GLU A 345 -28.68 -17.83 -21.59
CA GLU A 345 -27.27 -18.26 -21.65
C GLU A 345 -27.12 -19.49 -22.55
N ARG A 346 -27.96 -20.51 -22.33
CA ARG A 346 -27.96 -21.72 -23.17
C ARG A 346 -28.34 -21.42 -24.62
N LEU A 347 -29.23 -20.46 -24.86
CA LEU A 347 -29.57 -20.00 -26.21
C LEU A 347 -28.36 -19.31 -26.84
N GLN A 348 -27.70 -18.41 -26.12
CA GLN A 348 -26.52 -17.68 -26.59
C GLN A 348 -25.37 -18.65 -26.92
N GLU A 349 -25.07 -19.62 -26.05
CA GLU A 349 -24.07 -20.65 -26.33
C GLU A 349 -24.38 -21.44 -27.62
N LEU A 350 -25.65 -21.78 -27.83
CA LEU A 350 -26.09 -22.50 -29.03
C LEU A 350 -26.03 -21.61 -30.28
N GLU A 351 -26.34 -20.32 -30.14
CA GLU A 351 -26.19 -19.34 -31.22
C GLU A 351 -24.73 -19.11 -31.58
N GLU A 352 -23.83 -18.98 -30.59
CA GLU A 352 -22.38 -18.88 -30.79
C GLU A 352 -21.85 -20.12 -31.51
N LYS A 353 -22.15 -21.32 -31.01
CA LYS A 353 -21.80 -22.59 -31.70
C LYS A 353 -22.36 -22.63 -33.12
N ARG A 354 -23.57 -22.13 -33.35
CA ARG A 354 -24.15 -22.03 -34.70
C ARG A 354 -23.35 -21.06 -35.57
N THR A 355 -23.01 -19.88 -35.06
CA THR A 355 -22.23 -18.88 -35.80
C THR A 355 -20.82 -19.37 -36.09
N GLU A 356 -20.21 -20.13 -35.18
CA GLU A 356 -18.90 -20.75 -35.36
C GLU A 356 -18.95 -21.81 -36.45
N ILE A 357 -19.91 -22.76 -36.38
CA ILE A 357 -20.13 -23.76 -37.43
C ILE A 357 -20.46 -23.09 -38.77
N GLN A 358 -21.22 -22.00 -38.77
CA GLN A 358 -21.50 -21.22 -39.98
C GLN A 358 -20.24 -20.54 -40.52
N ALA A 359 -19.43 -19.94 -39.66
CA ALA A 359 -18.16 -19.32 -40.04
C ALA A 359 -17.16 -20.35 -40.56
N GLU A 360 -17.05 -21.52 -39.94
CA GLU A 360 -16.25 -22.65 -40.42
C GLU A 360 -16.75 -23.14 -41.80
N ASN A 361 -18.06 -23.32 -41.96
CA ASN A 361 -18.63 -23.71 -43.26
C ASN A 361 -18.43 -22.64 -44.34
N HIS A 362 -18.46 -21.35 -43.99
CA HIS A 362 -18.14 -20.26 -44.91
C HIS A 362 -16.64 -20.15 -45.21
N LYS A 363 -15.78 -20.59 -44.28
CA LYS A 363 -14.34 -20.66 -44.43
C LYS A 363 -13.86 -21.94 -45.13
N ARG A 364 -14.75 -22.89 -45.44
CA ARG A 364 -14.42 -24.09 -46.23
C ARG A 364 -13.99 -23.70 -47.63
N GLY A 365 -12.67 -23.72 -47.85
CA GLY A 365 -12.05 -23.49 -49.14
C GLY A 365 -11.82 -24.81 -49.88
N THR A 366 -11.08 -24.74 -50.98
CA THR A 366 -10.53 -25.98 -51.55
C THR A 366 -9.51 -26.59 -50.57
N PRO A 367 -9.31 -27.93 -50.57
CA PRO A 367 -8.32 -28.58 -49.68
C PRO A 367 -6.89 -28.04 -49.79
N LYS A 368 -6.57 -27.34 -50.89
CA LYS A 368 -5.29 -26.66 -51.09
C LYS A 368 -5.24 -25.31 -50.37
N GLU A 369 -6.30 -24.51 -50.45
CA GLU A 369 -6.41 -23.21 -49.76
C GLU A 369 -6.50 -23.38 -48.24
N GLU A 370 -7.22 -24.40 -47.76
CA GLU A 370 -7.25 -24.73 -46.32
C GLU A 370 -5.85 -25.14 -45.82
N ARG A 371 -5.13 -25.95 -46.61
CA ARG A 371 -3.76 -26.33 -46.28
C ARG A 371 -2.82 -25.12 -46.26
N GLU A 372 -2.93 -24.20 -47.21
CA GLU A 372 -2.11 -22.99 -47.27
C GLU A 372 -2.41 -22.06 -46.09
N ARG A 373 -3.69 -21.90 -45.74
CA ARG A 373 -4.13 -21.13 -44.57
C ARG A 373 -3.62 -21.73 -43.26
N LEU A 374 -3.76 -23.04 -43.08
CA LEU A 374 -3.24 -23.74 -41.89
C LEU A 374 -1.71 -23.65 -41.82
N LEU A 375 -1.01 -23.71 -42.95
CA LEU A 375 0.44 -23.51 -42.98
C LEU A 375 0.83 -22.08 -42.64
N LEU A 376 0.04 -21.09 -43.04
CA LEU A 376 0.25 -19.69 -42.71
C LEU A 376 -0.01 -19.44 -41.22
N GLN A 377 -1.11 -19.96 -40.69
CA GLN A 377 -1.43 -19.94 -39.27
C GLN A 377 -0.34 -20.61 -38.45
N VAL A 378 0.11 -21.82 -38.81
CA VAL A 378 1.21 -22.49 -38.11
C VAL A 378 2.51 -21.68 -38.18
N LYS A 379 2.76 -20.92 -39.25
CA LYS A 379 3.93 -20.03 -39.31
C LYS A 379 3.77 -18.80 -38.42
N GLU A 380 2.59 -18.21 -38.37
CA GLU A 380 2.25 -17.09 -37.49
C GLU A 380 2.32 -17.54 -36.03
N ASP A 381 1.62 -18.62 -35.66
CA ASP A 381 1.65 -19.23 -34.33
C ASP A 381 3.08 -19.60 -33.92
N ASN A 382 3.89 -20.20 -34.80
CA ASN A 382 5.29 -20.50 -34.49
C ASN A 382 6.14 -19.23 -34.29
N ALA A 383 5.85 -18.15 -35.02
CA ALA A 383 6.53 -16.87 -34.83
C ALA A 383 6.11 -16.22 -33.51
N GLU A 384 4.82 -16.26 -33.18
CA GLU A 384 4.27 -15.80 -31.90
C GLU A 384 4.84 -16.60 -30.73
N ILE A 385 4.86 -17.94 -30.82
CA ILE A 385 5.49 -18.82 -29.83
C ILE A 385 6.95 -18.45 -29.65
N ALA A 386 7.71 -18.25 -30.74
CA ALA A 386 9.11 -17.84 -30.64
C ALA A 386 9.28 -16.45 -29.99
N THR A 387 8.33 -15.53 -30.15
CA THR A 387 8.35 -14.24 -29.43
C THR A 387 7.97 -14.40 -27.96
N MET A 388 6.96 -15.22 -27.64
CA MET A 388 6.57 -15.54 -26.27
C MET A 388 7.69 -16.25 -25.53
N ASP A 389 8.38 -17.21 -26.14
CA ASP A 389 9.52 -17.92 -25.54
C ASP A 389 10.67 -16.98 -25.18
N ARG A 390 10.93 -15.97 -26.03
CA ARG A 390 11.91 -14.92 -25.73
C ARG A 390 11.49 -14.07 -24.54
N GLN A 391 10.22 -13.65 -24.50
CA GLN A 391 9.68 -12.90 -23.37
C GLN A 391 9.69 -13.73 -22.08
N VAL A 392 9.32 -15.00 -22.14
CA VAL A 392 9.39 -15.94 -21.01
C VAL A 392 10.83 -16.08 -20.51
N SER A 393 11.79 -16.22 -21.41
CA SER A 393 13.21 -16.30 -21.05
C SER A 393 13.72 -15.00 -20.40
N GLU A 394 13.29 -13.85 -20.91
CA GLU A 394 13.63 -12.53 -20.35
C GLU A 394 13.03 -12.35 -18.95
N VAL A 395 11.75 -12.67 -18.77
CA VAL A 395 11.08 -12.64 -17.46
C VAL A 395 11.73 -13.63 -16.49
N GLN A 396 12.10 -14.84 -16.94
CA GLN A 396 12.82 -15.80 -16.11
C GLN A 396 14.18 -15.29 -15.66
N GLU A 397 14.91 -14.58 -16.51
CA GLU A 397 16.19 -13.98 -16.15
C GLU A 397 16.01 -12.81 -15.18
N GLN A 398 15.00 -11.95 -15.39
CA GLN A 398 14.61 -10.91 -14.43
C GLN A 398 14.21 -11.51 -13.07
N MET A 399 13.45 -12.61 -13.06
CA MET A 399 13.11 -13.33 -11.84
C MET A 399 14.35 -13.84 -11.11
N ARG A 400 15.33 -14.38 -11.84
CA ARG A 400 16.61 -14.82 -11.24
C ARG A 400 17.38 -13.64 -10.65
N GLN A 401 17.48 -12.54 -11.38
CA GLN A 401 18.14 -11.32 -10.89
C GLN A 401 17.48 -10.80 -9.61
N LEU A 402 16.16 -10.65 -9.59
CA LEU A 402 15.41 -10.22 -8.40
C LEU A 402 15.54 -11.23 -7.25
N THR A 403 15.61 -12.53 -7.54
CA THR A 403 15.81 -13.56 -6.51
C THR A 403 17.22 -13.49 -5.92
N ASP A 404 18.24 -13.23 -6.75
CA ASP A 404 19.62 -13.05 -6.30
C ASP A 404 19.77 -11.75 -5.51
N GLU A 405 19.10 -10.66 -5.90
CA GLU A 405 19.04 -9.40 -5.15
C GLU A 405 18.34 -9.59 -3.79
N LEU A 406 17.22 -10.30 -3.74
CA LEU A 406 16.57 -10.67 -2.48
C LEU A 406 17.49 -11.50 -1.59
N HIS A 407 18.20 -12.49 -2.15
CA HIS A 407 19.16 -13.28 -1.38
C HIS A 407 20.33 -12.41 -0.87
N GLN A 408 20.78 -11.43 -1.64
CA GLN A 408 21.81 -10.49 -1.18
C GLN A 408 21.29 -9.61 -0.04
N LEU A 409 20.08 -9.06 -0.15
CA LEU A 409 19.45 -8.26 0.91
C LEU A 409 19.22 -9.08 2.17
N ASP A 410 18.76 -10.33 2.04
CA ASP A 410 18.61 -11.25 3.17
C ASP A 410 19.97 -11.53 3.83
N GLN A 411 21.02 -11.73 3.04
CA GLN A 411 22.38 -11.89 3.57
C GLN A 411 22.88 -10.63 4.28
N GLU A 412 22.63 -9.43 3.74
CA GLU A 412 22.96 -8.16 4.40
C GLU A 412 22.18 -7.96 5.71
N LEU A 413 20.91 -8.35 5.75
CA LEU A 413 20.08 -8.33 6.95
C LEU A 413 20.60 -9.32 7.99
N GLU A 414 20.98 -10.54 7.58
CA GLU A 414 21.61 -11.51 8.46
C GLU A 414 22.97 -11.02 8.98
N GLU A 415 23.80 -10.39 8.14
CA GLU A 415 25.07 -9.80 8.55
C GLU A 415 24.87 -8.66 9.57
N ASN A 416 23.82 -7.86 9.42
CA ASN A 416 23.42 -6.82 10.37
C ASN A 416 22.90 -7.40 11.70
N GLN A 417 22.34 -8.62 11.70
CA GLN A 417 21.92 -9.34 12.90
C GLN A 417 23.00 -10.27 13.48
N SER A 418 24.09 -10.48 12.74
CA SER A 418 25.18 -11.41 13.07
C SER A 418 26.04 -10.96 14.26
N GLU A 419 26.83 -11.90 14.78
CA GLU A 419 27.89 -11.66 15.77
C GLU A 419 28.86 -10.54 15.35
N ARG A 420 29.02 -10.30 14.04
CA ARG A 420 29.83 -9.19 13.51
C ARG A 420 29.26 -7.83 13.90
N SER A 421 27.95 -7.64 13.78
CA SER A 421 27.25 -6.40 14.21
C SER A 421 27.30 -6.22 15.73
N GLN A 422 27.23 -7.32 16.49
CA GLN A 422 27.42 -7.27 17.95
C GLN A 422 28.86 -6.88 18.32
N LYS A 423 29.87 -7.48 17.69
CA LYS A 423 31.29 -7.11 17.86
C LYS A 423 31.56 -5.67 17.45
N TYR A 424 30.90 -5.18 16.39
CA TYR A 424 30.99 -3.79 15.98
C TYR A 424 30.39 -2.85 17.03
N ARG A 425 29.22 -3.19 17.62
CA ARG A 425 28.65 -2.45 18.75
C ARG A 425 29.56 -2.46 19.97
N GLU A 426 30.16 -3.59 20.33
CA GLU A 426 31.14 -3.67 21.41
C GLU A 426 32.40 -2.85 21.13
N LEU A 427 32.90 -2.88 19.89
CA LEU A 427 34.06 -2.11 19.48
C LEU A 427 33.78 -0.61 19.54
N ARG A 428 32.63 -0.17 19.03
CA ARG A 428 32.17 1.22 19.12
C ARG A 428 32.01 1.66 20.57
N LYS A 429 31.52 0.79 21.44
CA LYS A 429 31.44 1.06 22.89
C LYS A 429 32.84 1.16 23.52
N ARG A 430 33.80 0.31 23.13
CA ARG A 430 35.20 0.42 23.57
C ARG A 430 35.85 1.71 23.08
N GLU A 431 35.62 2.08 21.82
CA GLU A 431 36.08 3.34 21.24
C GLU A 431 35.52 4.52 22.01
N GLU A 432 34.21 4.54 22.27
CA GLU A 432 33.57 5.56 23.10
C GLU A 432 34.19 5.65 24.52
N THR A 433 34.50 4.51 25.16
CA THR A 433 35.19 4.52 26.46
C THR A 433 36.62 5.05 26.38
N ILE A 434 37.33 4.79 25.28
CA ILE A 434 38.68 5.31 25.05
C ILE A 434 38.60 6.82 24.81
N ASP A 435 37.64 7.30 24.02
CA ASP A 435 37.44 8.72 23.77
C ASP A 435 37.07 9.48 25.04
N GLN A 436 36.19 8.91 25.88
CA GLN A 436 35.89 9.45 27.21
C GLN A 436 37.12 9.50 28.11
N PHE A 437 37.96 8.46 28.08
CA PHE A 437 39.21 8.44 28.82
C PHE A 437 40.20 9.49 28.31
N LEU A 438 40.39 9.61 26.99
CA LEU A 438 41.28 10.59 26.37
C LEU A 438 40.82 12.01 26.66
N ALA A 439 39.51 12.28 26.64
CA ALA A 439 38.95 13.57 27.01
C ALA A 439 39.19 13.93 28.49
N GLY A 440 39.20 12.94 29.39
CA GLY A 440 39.49 13.12 30.82
C GLY A 440 40.98 13.03 31.19
N PHE A 441 41.84 12.55 30.29
CA PHE A 441 43.23 12.26 30.58
C PHE A 441 44.05 13.53 30.87
N GLU A 442 43.88 14.60 30.08
CA GLU A 442 44.63 15.84 30.31
C GLU A 442 44.29 16.47 31.67
N VAL A 443 43.02 16.40 32.09
CA VAL A 443 42.57 16.91 33.38
C VAL A 443 43.17 16.09 34.53
N THR A 444 43.05 14.76 34.46
CA THR A 444 43.64 13.87 35.49
C THR A 444 45.16 13.95 35.54
N GLN A 445 45.82 14.12 34.40
CA GLN A 445 47.27 14.35 34.33
C GLN A 445 47.67 15.66 35.03
N ALA A 446 46.93 16.75 34.80
CA ALA A 446 47.20 18.04 35.43
C ALA A 446 46.99 17.98 36.96
N GLU A 447 45.97 17.26 37.43
CA GLU A 447 45.73 17.02 38.86
C GLU A 447 46.88 16.25 39.51
N GLU A 448 47.38 15.18 38.87
CA GLU A 448 48.51 14.39 39.40
C GLU A 448 49.85 15.15 39.33
N LEU A 449 50.07 15.99 38.32
CA LEU A 449 51.24 16.88 38.26
C LEU A 449 51.22 17.92 39.38
N SER A 450 50.07 18.57 39.62
CA SER A 450 49.89 19.48 40.75
C SER A 450 50.16 18.79 42.09
N ARG A 451 49.70 17.55 42.23
CA ARG A 451 49.98 16.72 43.41
C ARG A 451 51.47 16.43 43.57
N LEU A 452 52.18 16.14 42.48
CA LEU A 452 53.63 15.94 42.49
C LEU A 452 54.36 17.23 42.89
N ASP A 453 53.99 18.38 42.32
CA ASP A 453 54.58 19.68 42.67
C ASP A 453 54.45 19.97 44.17
N ILE A 454 53.27 19.71 44.75
CA ILE A 454 53.04 19.84 46.19
C ILE A 454 53.97 18.89 46.98
N MET A 455 54.17 17.65 46.52
CA MET A 455 55.08 16.71 47.19
C MET A 455 56.55 17.12 47.04
N GLU A 456 56.94 17.68 45.90
CA GLU A 456 58.28 18.20 45.66
C GLU A 456 58.58 19.42 46.55
N GLU A 457 57.64 20.35 46.67
CA GLU A 457 57.74 21.50 47.59
C GLU A 457 57.95 21.01 49.03
N ASN A 458 57.16 20.03 49.48
CA ASN A 458 57.32 19.42 50.79
C ASN A 458 58.70 18.76 50.98
N ASN A 459 59.25 18.11 49.95
CA ASN A 459 60.58 17.51 50.01
C ASN A 459 61.68 18.57 50.12
N VAL A 460 61.58 19.66 49.35
CA VAL A 460 62.51 20.79 49.43
C VAL A 460 62.47 21.40 50.83
N ASP A 461 61.29 21.62 51.38
CA ASP A 461 61.08 22.08 52.75
C ASP A 461 61.82 21.20 53.79
N ILE A 462 61.74 19.88 53.63
CA ILE A 462 62.43 18.91 54.50
C ILE A 462 63.95 18.98 54.29
N LEU A 463 64.41 19.13 53.05
CA LEU A 463 65.84 19.25 52.73
C LEU A 463 66.44 20.56 53.25
N GLU A 464 65.70 21.66 53.21
CA GLU A 464 66.10 22.93 53.83
C GLU A 464 66.21 22.79 55.34
N LYS A 465 65.22 22.15 55.98
CA LYS A 465 65.29 21.79 57.42
C LYS A 465 66.50 20.91 57.73
N LEU A 466 66.84 19.93 56.88
CA LEU A 466 68.05 19.12 57.05
C LEU A 466 69.34 19.91 56.85
N SER A 467 69.39 20.81 55.87
CA SER A 467 70.55 21.67 55.59
C SER A 467 70.83 22.61 56.78
N THR A 468 69.79 23.22 57.35
CA THR A 468 69.91 24.02 58.58
C THR A 468 70.39 23.18 59.76
N HIS A 469 69.94 21.92 59.90
CA HIS A 469 70.47 20.99 60.90
C HIS A 469 71.93 20.56 60.63
N LEU A 470 72.37 20.47 59.39
CA LEU A 470 73.76 20.18 59.02
C LEU A 470 74.70 21.34 59.38
N ALA A 471 74.22 22.59 59.32
CA ALA A 471 74.95 23.75 59.83
C ALA A 471 75.18 23.67 61.36
N HIS A 472 74.24 23.06 62.10
CA HIS A 472 74.40 22.74 63.53
C HIS A 472 75.43 21.62 63.80
N PHE A 473 75.82 20.82 62.80
CA PHE A 473 76.80 19.74 62.92
C PHE A 473 78.25 20.24 63.13
N LYS A 474 78.54 21.55 63.03
CA LYS A 474 79.88 22.10 63.32
C LYS A 474 80.20 22.21 64.82
N HIS A 475 79.25 21.91 65.70
CA HIS A 475 79.45 21.83 67.14
C HIS A 475 79.57 20.36 67.59
N LEU A 476 80.65 19.67 67.20
CA LEU A 476 80.91 18.31 67.71
C LEU A 476 81.47 18.37 69.14
N PRO A 477 80.94 17.58 70.10
CA PRO A 477 81.37 17.57 71.50
C PRO A 477 82.70 16.82 71.72
N SER A 478 83.38 17.15 72.81
CA SER A 478 84.67 16.56 73.19
C SER A 478 84.53 15.14 73.78
N THR A 479 85.65 14.40 73.90
CA THR A 479 85.68 12.95 74.24
C THR A 479 84.95 12.57 75.54
N ASN A 480 84.86 13.45 76.53
CA ASN A 480 84.09 13.18 77.75
C ASN A 480 82.58 13.41 77.57
N GLU A 481 82.18 14.35 76.71
CA GLU A 481 80.79 14.52 76.28
C GLU A 481 80.37 13.41 75.31
N PHE A 482 81.32 12.79 74.60
CA PHE A 482 81.06 11.63 73.75
C PHE A 482 80.69 10.38 74.55
N ASP A 483 81.27 10.14 75.73
CA ASP A 483 80.88 9.02 76.60
C ASP A 483 79.52 9.26 77.27
N VAL A 484 79.21 10.50 77.67
CA VAL A 484 77.85 10.90 78.09
C VAL A 484 76.88 10.78 76.93
N MET A 485 77.27 11.21 75.72
CA MET A 485 76.48 11.02 74.52
C MET A 485 76.37 9.56 74.11
N ARG A 486 77.32 8.69 74.46
CA ARG A 486 77.24 7.24 74.19
C ARG A 486 76.27 6.56 75.15
N SER A 487 76.25 6.97 76.42
CA SER A 487 75.19 6.53 77.34
C SER A 487 73.82 7.10 76.95
N ASP A 488 73.76 8.36 76.49
CA ASP A 488 72.55 8.97 75.95
C ASP A 488 72.15 8.35 74.61
N LEU A 489 73.10 7.90 73.78
CA LEU A 489 72.84 7.24 72.51
C LEU A 489 72.36 5.82 72.76
N ALA A 490 72.91 5.09 73.74
CA ALA A 490 72.36 3.80 74.16
C ALA A 490 70.96 3.94 74.78
N PHE A 491 70.72 4.99 75.56
CA PHE A 491 69.39 5.33 76.07
C PHE A 491 68.44 5.72 74.94
N LYS A 492 68.87 6.57 74.00
CA LYS A 492 68.11 6.98 72.81
C LYS A 492 67.94 5.84 71.81
N GLU A 493 68.85 4.89 71.71
CA GLU A 493 68.69 3.67 70.93
C GLU A 493 67.65 2.78 71.58
N GLY A 494 67.64 2.66 72.91
CA GLY A 494 66.55 2.00 73.64
C GLY A 494 65.20 2.71 73.49
N GLU A 495 65.17 4.05 73.51
CA GLU A 495 63.96 4.83 73.21
C GLU A 495 63.57 4.75 71.73
N LEU A 496 64.54 4.66 70.82
CA LEU A 496 64.33 4.55 69.39
C LEU A 496 63.90 3.14 69.00
N GLU A 497 64.35 2.09 69.69
CA GLU A 497 63.82 0.74 69.57
C GLU A 497 62.39 0.67 70.12
N LYS A 498 62.11 1.32 71.26
CA LYS A 498 60.73 1.48 71.75
C LYS A 498 59.89 2.29 70.76
N SER A 499 60.45 3.32 70.14
CA SER A 499 59.80 4.13 69.10
C SER A 499 59.59 3.32 67.84
N LYS A 500 60.54 2.49 67.41
CA LYS A 500 60.41 1.56 66.27
C LYS A 500 59.36 0.49 66.55
N PHE A 501 59.30 -0.02 67.78
CA PHE A 501 58.25 -0.95 68.19
C PHE A 501 56.88 -0.26 68.21
N THR A 502 56.82 0.99 68.67
CA THR A 502 55.61 1.81 68.63
C THR A 502 55.22 2.17 67.19
N GLU A 503 56.18 2.46 66.31
CA GLU A 503 56.00 2.74 64.89
C GLU A 503 55.54 1.49 64.14
N GLN A 504 56.10 0.32 64.44
CA GLN A 504 55.61 -0.96 63.92
C GLN A 504 54.20 -1.26 64.43
N GLY A 505 53.91 -0.96 65.69
CA GLY A 505 52.57 -1.05 66.27
C GLY A 505 51.56 -0.13 65.56
N LEU A 506 51.94 1.14 65.33
CA LEU A 506 51.17 2.13 64.59
C LEU A 506 51.01 1.75 63.13
N LYS A 507 52.04 1.19 62.49
CA LYS A 507 52.00 0.71 61.11
C LYS A 507 51.06 -0.49 60.97
N ASN A 508 51.09 -1.42 61.92
CA ASN A 508 50.15 -2.53 61.97
C ASN A 508 48.72 -2.05 62.25
N GLN A 509 48.54 -1.07 63.12
CA GLN A 509 47.24 -0.43 63.34
C GLN A 509 46.76 0.32 62.09
N ASN A 510 47.64 1.02 61.37
CA ASN A 510 47.32 1.71 60.13
C ASN A 510 46.95 0.70 59.03
N LEU A 511 47.69 -0.40 58.87
CA LEU A 511 47.33 -1.49 57.96
C LEU A 511 45.97 -2.11 58.33
N ASN A 512 45.70 -2.29 59.62
CA ASN A 512 44.39 -2.77 60.09
C ASN A 512 43.28 -1.75 59.81
N LEU A 513 43.53 -0.46 60.01
CA LEU A 513 42.59 0.61 59.71
C LEU A 513 42.33 0.73 58.21
N GLN A 514 43.37 0.60 57.38
CA GLN A 514 43.26 0.59 55.92
C GLN A 514 42.47 -0.63 55.43
N SER A 515 42.71 -1.81 56.02
CA SER A 515 41.89 -3.00 55.74
C SER A 515 40.44 -2.82 56.20
N ASN A 516 40.22 -2.19 57.35
CA ASN A 516 38.87 -1.90 57.83
C ASN A 516 38.17 -0.85 56.96
N LEU A 517 38.88 0.16 56.46
CA LEU A 517 38.37 1.16 55.52
C LEU A 517 37.95 0.49 54.21
N GLN A 518 38.79 -0.38 53.62
CA GLN A 518 38.42 -1.15 52.44
C GLN A 518 37.18 -2.04 52.67
N LYS A 519 37.05 -2.64 53.86
CA LYS A 519 35.85 -3.40 54.23
C LYS A 519 34.62 -2.50 54.36
N ILE A 520 34.77 -1.30 54.92
CA ILE A 520 33.70 -0.31 55.05
C ILE A 520 33.29 0.18 53.65
N GLU A 521 34.22 0.53 52.77
CA GLU A 521 33.93 0.93 51.38
C GLU A 521 33.22 -0.19 50.61
N ALA A 522 33.64 -1.44 50.79
CA ALA A 522 32.95 -2.59 50.20
C ALA A 522 31.54 -2.78 50.76
N LEU A 523 31.34 -2.56 52.07
CA LEU A 523 30.02 -2.58 52.70
C LEU A 523 29.16 -1.41 52.23
N GLU A 524 29.71 -0.20 52.07
CA GLU A 524 28.98 0.97 51.53
C GLU A 524 28.53 0.72 50.09
N SER A 525 29.40 0.18 49.23
CA SER A 525 29.01 -0.22 47.87
C SER A 525 27.90 -1.27 47.88
N LYS A 526 27.95 -2.23 48.81
CA LYS A 526 26.89 -3.23 48.97
C LYS A 526 25.59 -2.61 49.48
N VAL A 527 25.65 -1.72 50.47
CA VAL A 527 24.49 -1.00 51.00
C VAL A 527 23.87 -0.10 49.94
N GLN A 528 24.67 0.57 49.09
CA GLN A 528 24.15 1.35 47.97
C GLN A 528 23.43 0.47 46.95
N LYS A 529 23.97 -0.69 46.60
CA LYS A 529 23.30 -1.66 45.72
C LYS A 529 22.01 -2.17 46.33
N GLU A 530 22.02 -2.55 47.61
CA GLU A 530 20.82 -2.98 48.33
C GLU A 530 19.78 -1.86 48.43
N LEU A 531 20.19 -0.60 48.57
CA LEU A 531 19.30 0.56 48.55
C LEU A 531 18.62 0.76 47.19
N VAL A 532 19.36 0.59 46.10
CA VAL A 532 18.80 0.66 44.74
C VAL A 532 17.83 -0.49 44.53
N GLU A 533 18.23 -1.73 44.88
CA GLU A 533 17.36 -2.91 44.77
C GLU A 533 16.09 -2.78 45.62
N LEU A 534 16.19 -2.22 46.83
CA LEU A 534 15.04 -1.96 47.70
C LEU A 534 14.14 -0.86 47.14
N LYS A 535 14.69 0.20 46.54
CA LYS A 535 13.91 1.25 45.87
C LYS A 535 13.17 0.72 44.64
N GLU A 536 13.84 -0.10 43.84
CA GLU A 536 13.21 -0.77 42.70
C GLU A 536 12.10 -1.72 43.16
N ARG A 537 12.34 -2.53 44.21
CA ARG A 537 11.29 -3.37 44.81
C ARG A 537 10.12 -2.56 45.35
N LEU A 538 10.37 -1.44 46.01
CA LEU A 538 9.30 -0.57 46.51
C LEU A 538 8.49 0.03 45.35
N ALA A 539 9.15 0.49 44.28
CA ALA A 539 8.46 0.98 43.09
C ALA A 539 7.59 -0.12 42.44
N THR A 540 8.12 -1.33 42.28
CA THR A 540 7.32 -2.46 41.77
C THR A 540 6.17 -2.81 42.70
N MET A 541 6.39 -2.78 44.02
CA MET A 541 5.34 -3.06 44.99
C MET A 541 4.26 -1.96 45.02
N ASP A 542 4.62 -0.69 44.82
CA ASP A 542 3.66 0.42 44.74
C ASP A 542 2.82 0.33 43.45
N GLU A 543 3.44 -0.03 42.32
CA GLU A 543 2.74 -0.29 41.05
C GLU A 543 1.79 -1.50 41.18
N GLU A 544 2.29 -2.61 41.72
CA GLU A 544 1.49 -3.81 42.00
C GLU A 544 0.35 -3.50 42.99
N MET A 545 0.57 -2.64 43.99
CA MET A 545 -0.47 -2.27 44.96
C MET A 545 -1.63 -1.52 44.28
N VAL A 546 -1.34 -0.68 43.27
CA VAL A 546 -2.38 -0.04 42.46
C VAL A 546 -3.15 -1.07 41.65
N GLU A 547 -2.48 -2.04 41.02
CA GLU A 547 -3.16 -3.10 40.28
C GLU A 547 -4.01 -4.00 41.20
N PHE A 548 -3.45 -4.45 42.32
CA PHE A 548 -4.14 -5.31 43.28
C PHE A 548 -5.19 -4.58 44.13
N SER A 549 -5.17 -3.24 44.18
CA SER A 549 -6.27 -2.47 44.80
C SER A 549 -7.59 -2.62 44.03
N ASP A 550 -7.51 -2.83 42.72
CA ASP A 550 -8.66 -3.08 41.85
C ASP A 550 -8.95 -4.58 41.66
N VAL A 551 -9.26 -5.25 42.78
CA VAL A 551 -9.60 -6.68 42.78
C VAL A 551 -10.83 -6.97 41.91
N ALA A 552 -11.76 -6.01 41.80
CA ALA A 552 -12.97 -6.14 41.00
C ALA A 552 -12.66 -6.09 39.50
N GLY A 553 -11.87 -5.12 39.04
CA GLY A 553 -11.46 -5.02 37.65
C GLY A 553 -10.47 -6.10 37.22
N LEU A 554 -9.61 -6.60 38.13
CA LEU A 554 -8.81 -7.81 37.88
C LEU A 554 -9.68 -9.04 37.65
N ARG A 555 -10.72 -9.24 38.47
CA ARG A 555 -11.67 -10.34 38.29
C ARG A 555 -12.47 -10.20 37.00
N ALA A 556 -12.94 -9.00 36.68
CA ALA A 556 -13.66 -8.73 35.43
C ALA A 556 -12.78 -9.04 34.21
N ARG A 557 -11.54 -8.52 34.15
CA ARG A 557 -10.58 -8.80 33.08
C ARG A 557 -10.24 -10.29 32.97
N ALA A 558 -10.11 -11.00 34.11
CA ALA A 558 -9.88 -12.44 34.11
C ALA A 558 -11.10 -13.23 33.60
N GLU A 559 -12.32 -12.83 33.97
CA GLU A 559 -13.55 -13.45 33.47
C GLU A 559 -13.77 -13.18 31.99
N ASP A 560 -13.52 -11.96 31.51
CA ASP A 560 -13.63 -11.59 30.10
C ASP A 560 -12.60 -12.33 29.26
N ARG A 561 -11.35 -12.42 29.73
CA ARG A 561 -10.32 -13.22 29.07
C ARG A 561 -10.67 -14.70 29.06
N ARG A 562 -11.27 -15.22 30.12
CA ARG A 562 -11.77 -16.61 30.16
C ARG A 562 -12.90 -16.83 29.16
N ARG A 563 -13.82 -15.87 29.02
CA ARG A 563 -14.91 -15.92 28.03
C ARG A 563 -14.38 -15.87 26.60
N GLN A 564 -13.45 -14.97 26.30
CA GLN A 564 -12.79 -14.87 24.99
C GLN A 564 -12.08 -16.19 24.64
N LEU A 565 -11.26 -16.72 25.55
CA LEU A 565 -10.55 -17.98 25.31
C LEU A 565 -11.49 -19.19 25.16
N ALA A 566 -12.66 -19.17 25.82
CA ALA A 566 -13.66 -20.21 25.64
C ALA A 566 -14.34 -20.13 24.26
N ALA A 567 -14.69 -18.92 23.81
CA ALA A 567 -15.26 -18.69 22.48
C ALA A 567 -14.26 -19.03 21.37
N ASP A 568 -12.99 -18.62 21.51
CA ASP A 568 -11.92 -18.95 20.57
C ASP A 568 -11.73 -20.47 20.47
N ARG A 569 -11.76 -21.16 21.61
CA ARG A 569 -11.65 -22.62 21.66
C ARG A 569 -12.81 -23.29 20.91
N GLU A 570 -14.04 -22.85 21.12
CA GLU A 570 -15.21 -23.40 20.44
C GLU A 570 -15.15 -23.16 18.93
N GLN A 571 -14.75 -21.96 18.51
CA GLN A 571 -14.56 -21.64 17.10
C GLN A 571 -13.47 -22.49 16.45
N LEU A 572 -12.35 -22.70 17.13
CA LEU A 572 -11.25 -23.54 16.65
C LEU A 572 -11.66 -25.02 16.60
N GLU A 573 -12.40 -25.52 17.59
CA GLU A 573 -12.94 -26.89 17.57
C GLU A 573 -13.91 -27.07 16.39
N ALA A 574 -14.80 -26.11 16.13
CA ALA A 574 -15.70 -26.14 14.97
C ALA A 574 -14.95 -26.13 13.63
N ARG A 575 -13.93 -25.26 13.49
CA ARG A 575 -13.07 -25.21 12.29
C ARG A 575 -12.29 -26.50 12.10
N MET A 576 -11.77 -27.10 13.17
CA MET A 576 -11.06 -28.37 13.11
C MET A 576 -11.99 -29.50 12.62
N VAL A 577 -13.22 -29.56 13.12
CA VAL A 577 -14.22 -30.55 12.68
C VAL A 577 -14.57 -30.36 11.21
N ALA A 578 -14.84 -29.12 10.78
CA ALA A 578 -15.14 -28.81 9.38
C ALA A 578 -13.97 -29.18 8.44
N ALA A 579 -12.74 -28.79 8.80
CA ALA A 579 -11.55 -29.14 8.03
C ALA A 579 -11.33 -30.67 7.97
N SER A 580 -11.55 -31.39 9.07
CA SER A 580 -11.47 -32.85 9.11
C SER A 580 -12.49 -33.52 8.19
N LEU A 581 -13.71 -32.97 8.11
CA LEU A 581 -14.76 -33.44 7.21
C LEU A 581 -14.40 -33.18 5.75
N ASN A 582 -13.96 -31.96 5.41
CA ASN A 582 -13.51 -31.60 4.06
C ASN A 582 -12.33 -32.48 3.60
N ILE A 583 -11.38 -32.79 4.50
CA ILE A 583 -10.26 -33.70 4.19
C ILE A 583 -10.77 -35.12 3.90
N LYS A 584 -11.78 -35.61 4.65
CA LYS A 584 -12.37 -36.93 4.39
C LYS A 584 -13.10 -36.97 3.06
N GLU A 585 -13.89 -35.95 2.74
CA GLU A 585 -14.58 -35.83 1.46
C GLU A 585 -13.60 -35.72 0.30
N GLY A 586 -12.58 -34.87 0.40
CA GLY A 586 -11.52 -34.75 -0.60
C GLY A 586 -10.77 -36.07 -0.83
N LYS A 587 -10.46 -36.81 0.25
CA LYS A 587 -9.85 -38.15 0.13
C LYS A 587 -10.79 -39.16 -0.55
N ALA A 588 -12.09 -39.11 -0.25
CA ALA A 588 -13.07 -39.99 -0.87
C ALA A 588 -13.24 -39.68 -2.38
N ALA A 589 -13.31 -38.40 -2.74
CA ALA A 589 -13.38 -37.95 -4.14
C ALA A 589 -12.14 -38.38 -4.94
N VAL A 590 -10.94 -38.19 -4.37
CA VAL A 590 -9.68 -38.65 -5.00
C VAL A 590 -9.67 -40.17 -5.16
N ALA A 591 -10.13 -40.93 -4.17
CA ALA A 591 -10.21 -42.39 -4.27
C ALA A 591 -11.19 -42.83 -5.37
N SER A 592 -12.36 -42.18 -5.45
CA SER A 592 -13.35 -42.45 -6.49
C SER A 592 -12.83 -42.14 -7.89
N LEU A 593 -12.24 -40.95 -8.09
CA LEU A 593 -11.62 -40.56 -9.37
C LEU A 593 -10.48 -41.50 -9.76
N LYS A 594 -9.66 -41.95 -8.81
CA LYS A 594 -8.63 -42.96 -9.07
C LYS A 594 -9.23 -44.30 -9.49
N SER A 595 -10.34 -44.74 -8.89
CA SER A 595 -11.03 -45.97 -9.31
C SER A 595 -11.58 -45.82 -10.73
N GLN A 596 -12.27 -44.71 -11.03
CA GLN A 596 -12.81 -44.41 -12.35
C GLN A 596 -11.70 -44.34 -13.42
N LEU A 597 -10.54 -43.77 -13.08
CA LEU A 597 -9.38 -43.71 -13.97
C LEU A 597 -8.74 -45.10 -14.19
N GLN A 598 -8.73 -45.96 -13.19
CA GLN A 598 -8.24 -47.34 -13.32
C GLN A 598 -9.21 -48.25 -14.08
N GLU A 599 -10.51 -48.03 -13.93
CA GLU A 599 -11.57 -48.74 -14.66
C GLU A 599 -11.65 -48.29 -16.14
N ASN A 600 -11.12 -47.11 -16.45
CA ASN A 600 -11.05 -46.63 -17.83
C ASN A 600 -9.99 -47.42 -18.64
N GLU A 601 -10.49 -48.25 -19.56
CA GLU A 601 -9.66 -49.10 -20.42
C GLU A 601 -8.64 -48.30 -21.25
N THR A 602 -8.98 -47.07 -21.67
CA THR A 602 -8.07 -46.21 -22.46
C THR A 602 -6.85 -45.77 -21.64
N HIS A 603 -7.07 -45.43 -20.36
CA HIS A 603 -5.99 -45.07 -19.45
C HIS A 603 -5.11 -46.29 -19.11
N ALA A 604 -5.70 -47.48 -18.92
CA ALA A 604 -4.93 -48.70 -18.74
C ALA A 604 -4.05 -49.04 -19.96
N GLN A 605 -4.57 -48.80 -21.17
CA GLN A 605 -3.81 -48.96 -22.42
C GLN A 605 -2.68 -47.93 -22.54
N LEU A 606 -2.95 -46.66 -22.24
CA LEU A 606 -1.93 -45.60 -22.24
C LEU A 606 -0.82 -45.86 -21.23
N ALA A 607 -1.15 -46.21 -19.98
CA ALA A 607 -0.17 -46.55 -18.95
C ALA A 607 0.69 -47.77 -19.34
N ALA A 608 0.12 -48.75 -20.06
CA ALA A 608 0.88 -49.88 -20.59
C ALA A 608 1.82 -49.46 -21.74
N LEU A 609 1.38 -48.53 -22.60
CA LEU A 609 2.20 -47.96 -23.67
C LEU A 609 3.33 -47.08 -23.12
N GLU A 610 3.07 -46.26 -22.10
CA GLU A 610 4.08 -45.46 -21.40
C GLU A 610 5.15 -46.35 -20.76
N LYS A 611 4.76 -47.43 -20.08
CA LYS A 611 5.72 -48.39 -19.52
C LYS A 611 6.58 -49.05 -20.61
N LYS A 612 5.98 -49.41 -21.75
CA LYS A 612 6.73 -49.95 -22.91
C LYS A 612 7.68 -48.90 -23.47
N TRP A 613 7.23 -47.66 -23.59
CA TRP A 613 8.04 -46.56 -24.10
C TRP A 613 9.22 -46.25 -23.17
N ALA A 614 9.01 -46.16 -21.87
CA ALA A 614 10.07 -45.98 -20.88
C ALA A 614 11.10 -47.12 -20.92
N HIS A 615 10.66 -48.36 -21.11
CA HIS A 615 11.57 -49.49 -21.30
C HIS A 615 12.37 -49.39 -22.63
N LEU A 616 11.72 -48.95 -23.71
CA LEU A 616 12.38 -48.70 -25.00
C LEU A 616 13.37 -47.53 -24.94
N GLU A 617 13.10 -46.53 -24.10
CA GLU A 617 14.00 -45.41 -23.88
C GLU A 617 15.23 -45.84 -23.06
N GLN A 618 15.02 -46.61 -21.98
CA GLN A 618 16.11 -47.18 -21.19
C GLN A 618 17.00 -48.12 -22.04
N THR A 619 16.40 -48.95 -22.90
CA THR A 619 17.16 -49.81 -23.82
C THR A 619 17.88 -48.98 -24.90
N ASN A 620 17.28 -47.92 -25.43
CA ASN A 620 18.00 -47.00 -26.33
C ASN A 620 19.17 -46.29 -25.65
N PHE A 621 19.00 -45.85 -24.40
CA PHE A 621 20.05 -45.22 -23.63
C PHE A 621 21.24 -46.15 -23.44
N THR A 622 20.99 -47.38 -22.96
CA THR A 622 22.03 -48.40 -22.82
C THR A 622 22.71 -48.76 -24.14
N LEU A 623 21.96 -48.87 -25.24
CA LEU A 623 22.55 -49.12 -26.57
C LEU A 623 23.41 -47.93 -27.05
N ARG A 624 22.98 -46.69 -26.81
CA ARG A 624 23.78 -45.49 -27.13
C ARG A 624 25.08 -45.46 -26.32
N GLU A 625 25.03 -45.84 -25.05
CA GLU A 625 26.20 -45.94 -24.19
C GLU A 625 27.17 -47.02 -24.69
N VAL A 626 26.67 -48.21 -25.05
CA VAL A 626 27.49 -49.27 -25.66
C VAL A 626 28.12 -48.81 -26.97
N VAL A 627 27.38 -48.10 -27.83
CA VAL A 627 27.93 -47.54 -29.08
C VAL A 627 28.98 -46.48 -28.80
N ALA A 628 28.77 -45.60 -27.82
CA ALA A 628 29.75 -44.60 -27.41
C ALA A 628 31.02 -45.25 -26.86
N GLN A 629 30.89 -46.30 -26.04
CA GLN A 629 32.00 -47.08 -25.51
C GLN A 629 32.78 -47.78 -26.62
N ARG A 630 32.10 -48.44 -27.57
CA ARG A 630 32.74 -49.07 -28.74
C ARG A 630 33.43 -48.05 -29.65
N LYS A 631 32.84 -46.87 -29.84
CA LYS A 631 33.48 -45.75 -30.57
C LYS A 631 34.72 -45.24 -29.85
N ALA A 632 34.69 -45.14 -28.52
CA ALA A 632 35.85 -44.77 -27.71
C ALA A 632 36.97 -45.82 -27.81
N GLU A 633 36.64 -47.11 -27.72
CA GLU A 633 37.58 -48.23 -27.90
C GLU A 633 38.18 -48.27 -29.32
N SER A 634 37.38 -47.93 -30.35
CA SER A 634 37.82 -47.95 -31.75
C SER A 634 38.53 -46.66 -32.19
N ASN A 635 38.64 -45.66 -31.32
CA ASN A 635 39.31 -44.41 -31.64
C ASN A 635 40.83 -44.56 -31.48
N TYR A 636 41.51 -45.00 -32.53
CA TYR A 636 42.97 -45.17 -32.57
C TYR A 636 43.75 -43.85 -32.82
N LEU A 637 43.08 -42.70 -32.89
CA LEU A 637 43.72 -41.40 -33.12
C LEU A 637 44.70 -41.00 -31.99
N PRO A 638 44.35 -41.15 -30.70
CA PRO A 638 45.27 -40.84 -29.60
C PRO A 638 46.52 -41.73 -29.64
N THR A 639 46.36 -43.01 -29.93
CA THR A 639 47.47 -43.99 -30.04
C THR A 639 48.40 -43.67 -31.21
N LYS A 640 47.87 -43.17 -32.34
CA LYS A 640 48.68 -42.65 -33.46
C LYS A 640 49.45 -41.39 -33.10
N VAL A 641 48.86 -40.48 -32.32
CA VAL A 641 49.54 -39.26 -31.86
C VAL A 641 50.67 -39.61 -30.90
N VAL A 642 50.45 -40.52 -29.95
CA VAL A 642 51.48 -40.98 -29.00
C VAL A 642 52.62 -41.70 -29.73
N THR A 643 52.33 -42.62 -30.65
CA THR A 643 53.40 -43.29 -31.43
C THR A 643 54.18 -42.31 -32.31
N ARG A 644 53.53 -41.28 -32.87
CA ARG A 644 54.20 -40.22 -33.64
C ARG A 644 55.05 -39.32 -32.74
N ALA A 645 54.57 -39.00 -31.53
CA ALA A 645 55.33 -38.25 -30.52
C ALA A 645 56.54 -39.05 -30.01
N SER A 646 56.38 -40.34 -29.73
CA SER A 646 57.48 -41.24 -29.35
C SER A 646 58.53 -41.38 -30.46
N ARG A 647 58.12 -41.45 -31.74
CA ARG A 647 59.09 -41.40 -32.86
C ARG A 647 59.86 -40.09 -32.91
N LYS A 648 59.19 -38.95 -32.73
CA LYS A 648 59.85 -37.63 -32.69
C LYS A 648 60.80 -37.50 -31.50
N LEU A 649 60.43 -38.01 -30.33
CA LEU A 649 61.28 -38.02 -29.14
C LEU A 649 62.52 -38.90 -29.34
N ASN A 650 62.38 -40.08 -29.94
CA ASN A 650 63.51 -40.95 -30.25
C ASN A 650 64.44 -40.36 -31.33
N GLN A 651 63.89 -39.63 -32.31
CA GLN A 651 64.71 -38.86 -33.25
C GLN A 651 65.47 -37.72 -32.56
N ALA A 652 64.84 -37.02 -31.61
CA ALA A 652 65.49 -35.94 -30.85
C ALA A 652 66.61 -36.45 -29.92
N LYS A 653 66.46 -37.65 -29.33
CA LYS A 653 67.50 -38.26 -28.49
C LYS A 653 68.73 -38.74 -29.27
N ASN A 654 68.60 -39.00 -30.58
CA ASN A 654 69.71 -39.43 -31.43
C ASN A 654 70.50 -38.27 -32.07
N TYR A 655 70.12 -37.01 -31.82
CA TYR A 655 70.88 -35.84 -32.26
C TYR A 655 71.77 -35.33 -31.11
N LYS A 656 73.01 -35.83 -31.04
CA LYS A 656 74.09 -35.25 -30.21
C LYS A 656 74.49 -33.88 -30.79
N PRO A 657 74.57 -32.80 -30.00
CA PRO A 657 75.11 -31.53 -30.46
C PRO A 657 76.64 -31.64 -30.62
N ALA A 658 77.15 -31.21 -31.76
CA ALA A 658 78.58 -31.15 -32.06
C ALA A 658 79.28 -30.25 -31.02
N ARG A 659 80.19 -30.84 -30.24
CA ARG A 659 81.22 -30.09 -29.50
C ARG A 659 82.46 -29.98 -30.38
N SER A 660 82.89 -28.74 -30.54
CA SER A 660 84.17 -28.24 -31.02
C SER A 660 85.36 -28.84 -30.25
N SER A 661 86.40 -29.27 -30.98
CA SER A 661 87.80 -29.15 -30.53
C SER A 661 88.74 -29.25 -31.73
N SER A 662 89.46 -28.16 -31.98
CA SER A 662 90.83 -28.18 -32.50
C SER A 662 91.76 -28.50 -31.33
N ASP A 663 92.79 -29.29 -31.60
CA ASP A 663 93.82 -29.89 -30.71
C ASP A 663 93.39 -31.04 -29.77
#